data_AF-A0A662A5G5-F1
#
_entry.id   AF-A0A662A5G5-F1
#
_cell.length_a   1.000
_cell.length_b   1.000
_cell.length_c   1.000
_cell.angle_alpha   90.00
_cell.angle_beta   90.00
_cell.angle_gamma   90.00
#
_symmetry.space_group_name_H-M   'P 1'
#
loop_
_entity.id
_entity.type
_entity.pdbx_description
1 polymer ?
#
loop_
_entity_poly.entity_id
_entity_poly.type
_entity_poly.pdbx_seq_one_letter_code
_entity_poly.pdbx_strand_id
1 'polypeptide(L)'
;MHKKNIFTLVFALLGILSICNAQTKLINGFTFEKIDSKWYQLYYGDKFEVNESIISIKFIAGISENQKNSIVQMNNCVIIRSNSLGAYDLEITDNTPALEVVENFIANPSIEIAVPNTYGIFAQHANDTYYNDQWHLDEEIAFPPAYGNDAYKAWDKENGDPNIIIAVLDTGTDLLHEDLDGNIWVNPGEDIDGDGVVWDQGDINGIDDDNNGLVDDLSGWDYANNSNNVEGMHWHGTLVAGIAGAETNNMLGVAGVAGGWGQLDKGISMMICQIGNIQVSTEIVDDAIEYAYENGANVITLSILITPNPFIEDAINDASNNGCFVDCCSGNYPPGDHFVRFPAYLDNCFAVGATSQNGLIADFSCYGPELMVVAPGVDIYGTMKNNSYGYNEGTSFASPQVGATAGLILSRFPDFTPKDIEEVLCLTAMKLTGYVFDPGFEYGSWNYKVGYGKLNVDRALGIVDDFTSNTTLVEGNYIRDAVNVTNNSTLTLDAGSRFYLLKTGQLTVDAGASLIIEDDVTIIAKEGTRYIHVYGDISFGDNVKFIGEDGAQLKINLYNTSEVLIINNCEFTESAIDSDIASLTITNSEFNSGGIYGNYGDYIISNCDFDESFAHFPYTSSKNSKVTINSQCNFENSTIDAIRIFNYKNFEIKNCTINSSERNGIYLSNAGGGTVINEISDCEITQNNSTSYSGILLYNSTVEILDNYIDGNYYGIKCFNNSNTYIKGDPFGLTQQISNNTSYELFASYGNFPYYVKYNGFYDDDNPQPIIYYTTGLFVHTLDVRYNHWDANFNYLTDLYPASWYLWQPTWTPPANKSGEVGESLYFSAKQKIETEDYSGAKTDLMQVVKQDPQSHFAEAALRDIFEIEEYGENDFATLKSYYNDDSYVQATELLIRRGGFFANLCDVKLENWQNAIDWYENIIQYPPSMEDSIFAIIDLGHLYLLMEEGGTKSTYSCKMPEHQPKSVTAYNGKKDYLLSLIPGDQLSDALLSDLKEMKAGELLQNIPNPFNSSTQIWYKLNTDAVVSIEVFNTTGKKIQTFNMGNKEAGVNSVEFKPDNLTPGIYFYTIKVNGVVSDTKKMTLMK
;
A
#
# COMPACT_ATOMS: atom_id res chain seq x y z
N MET A 1 68.79 30.43 32.75
CA MET A 1 67.67 30.89 33.60
C MET A 1 66.41 30.37 32.93
N HIS A 2 65.50 29.58 33.48
CA HIS A 2 65.23 28.94 34.78
C HIS A 2 64.27 27.78 34.43
N LYS A 3 64.51 26.54 34.92
CA LYS A 3 63.68 25.83 35.92
C LYS A 3 62.18 25.80 35.56
N LYS A 4 61.46 24.67 35.54
CA LYS A 4 61.61 23.39 36.24
C LYS A 4 60.51 22.43 35.76
N ASN A 5 60.86 21.15 35.61
CA ASN A 5 59.95 20.00 35.61
C ASN A 5 59.07 19.98 36.87
N ILE A 6 57.85 19.45 36.76
CA ILE A 6 57.10 18.58 37.72
C ILE A 6 55.60 18.59 37.30
N PHE A 7 54.94 17.42 37.43
CA PHE A 7 53.59 17.01 36.97
C PHE A 7 53.58 16.56 35.50
N THR A 8 53.67 15.27 35.16
CA THR A 8 52.81 14.16 35.62
C THR A 8 53.62 12.84 35.60
N LEU A 9 54.04 12.38 36.78
CA LEU A 9 54.72 11.11 36.99
C LEU A 9 54.18 10.50 38.29
N VAL A 10 52.91 10.11 38.28
CA VAL A 10 52.24 9.26 39.27
C VAL A 10 51.16 8.49 38.51
N PHE A 11 51.15 7.15 38.66
CA PHE A 11 50.34 6.12 37.98
C PHE A 11 50.96 5.34 36.79
N ALA A 12 52.29 5.27 36.71
CA ALA A 12 52.98 4.14 36.08
C ALA A 12 53.54 3.19 37.16
N LEU A 13 52.67 2.55 37.95
CA LEU A 13 52.98 1.42 38.86
C LEU A 13 51.71 1.05 39.64
N LEU A 14 50.78 0.34 38.98
CA LEU A 14 49.75 -0.57 39.53
C LEU A 14 48.72 -0.87 38.42
N GLY A 15 49.18 -1.55 37.37
CA GLY A 15 48.33 -2.29 36.44
C GLY A 15 48.74 -3.74 36.58
N ILE A 16 47.94 -4.50 37.32
CA ILE A 16 48.18 -5.86 37.73
C ILE A 16 48.51 -6.71 36.50
N LEU A 17 49.64 -7.43 36.57
CA LEU A 17 49.83 -8.69 35.86
C LEU A 17 48.67 -9.62 36.26
N SER A 18 47.53 -9.51 35.58
CA SER A 18 46.71 -10.69 35.33
C SER A 18 47.30 -11.30 34.09
N ILE A 19 48.36 -12.10 34.27
CA ILE A 19 48.46 -13.30 33.44
C ILE A 19 47.19 -14.07 33.81
N CYS A 20 46.14 -13.87 33.02
CA CYS A 20 45.12 -14.90 32.91
C CYS A 20 45.91 -16.08 32.37
N ASN A 21 46.29 -17.03 33.24
CA ASN A 21 46.79 -18.30 32.76
C ASN A 21 45.63 -18.87 31.95
N ALA A 22 45.70 -18.75 30.63
CA ALA A 22 44.74 -19.42 29.76
C ALA A 22 44.78 -20.90 30.15
N GLN A 23 43.66 -21.40 30.66
CA GLN A 23 43.61 -22.80 31.08
C GLN A 23 43.61 -23.62 29.80
N THR A 24 44.64 -24.42 29.58
CA THR A 24 44.73 -25.29 28.41
C THR A 24 44.49 -26.75 28.81
N LYS A 25 43.85 -27.51 27.92
CA LYS A 25 43.67 -28.96 28.02
C LYS A 25 44.12 -29.62 26.72
N LEU A 26 44.63 -30.85 26.83
CA LEU A 26 44.94 -31.69 25.68
C LEU A 26 44.09 -32.96 25.79
N ILE A 27 43.14 -33.13 24.87
CA ILE A 27 42.24 -34.28 24.83
C ILE A 27 42.34 -34.89 23.44
N ASN A 28 42.70 -36.18 23.36
CA ASN A 28 42.87 -36.93 22.10
C ASN A 28 43.75 -36.23 21.04
N GLY A 29 44.76 -35.48 21.46
CA GLY A 29 45.69 -34.79 20.55
C GLY A 29 45.24 -33.40 20.09
N PHE A 30 44.03 -32.96 20.46
CA PHE A 30 43.54 -31.60 20.21
C PHE A 30 43.79 -30.70 21.42
N THR A 31 44.26 -29.48 21.15
CA THR A 31 44.50 -28.47 22.17
C THR A 31 43.22 -27.66 22.38
N PHE A 32 42.83 -27.51 23.63
CA PHE A 32 41.71 -26.67 24.04
C PHE A 32 42.22 -25.53 24.91
N GLU A 33 41.67 -24.34 24.73
CA GLU A 33 42.01 -23.14 25.48
C GLU A 33 40.75 -22.53 26.09
N LYS A 34 40.81 -22.15 27.37
CA LYS A 34 39.71 -21.46 28.05
C LYS A 34 39.92 -19.95 28.00
N ILE A 35 38.97 -19.25 27.38
CA ILE A 35 38.97 -17.79 27.21
C ILE A 35 37.59 -17.29 27.68
N ASP A 36 37.55 -16.27 28.53
CA ASP A 36 36.32 -15.64 29.02
C ASP A 36 35.23 -16.64 29.49
N SER A 37 35.68 -17.66 30.23
CA SER A 37 34.86 -18.75 30.79
C SER A 37 34.37 -19.83 29.81
N LYS A 38 34.64 -19.70 28.51
CA LYS A 38 34.28 -20.69 27.47
C LYS A 38 35.50 -21.49 27.01
N TRP A 39 35.30 -22.74 26.59
CA TRP A 39 36.34 -23.57 25.99
C TRP A 39 36.33 -23.46 24.47
N TYR A 40 37.52 -23.40 23.87
CA TYR A 40 37.71 -23.39 22.43
C TYR A 40 38.64 -24.53 22.04
N GLN A 41 38.31 -25.27 20.97
CA GLN A 41 39.25 -26.16 20.30
C GLN A 41 40.11 -25.36 19.32
N LEU A 42 41.43 -25.55 19.38
CA LEU A 42 42.38 -24.90 18.47
C LEU A 42 42.69 -25.82 17.29
N TYR A 43 42.53 -25.32 16.07
CA TYR A 43 42.87 -26.05 14.85
C TYR A 43 43.41 -25.07 13.79
N TYR A 44 44.66 -25.25 13.36
CA TYR A 44 45.35 -24.42 12.35
C TYR A 44 45.33 -22.89 12.54
N GLY A 45 45.10 -22.39 13.76
CA GLY A 45 45.06 -20.96 14.07
C GLY A 45 43.65 -20.48 14.44
N ASP A 46 42.64 -21.25 14.05
CA ASP A 46 41.24 -20.97 14.33
C ASP A 46 40.80 -21.49 15.70
N LYS A 47 39.75 -20.88 16.23
CA LYS A 47 39.16 -21.17 17.53
C LYS A 47 37.70 -21.56 17.36
N PHE A 48 37.40 -22.84 17.58
CA PHE A 48 36.04 -23.36 17.51
C PHE A 48 35.47 -23.48 18.92
N GLU A 49 34.42 -22.70 19.24
CA GLU A 49 33.78 -22.74 20.55
C GLU A 49 33.22 -24.14 20.83
N VAL A 50 33.56 -24.71 21.99
CA VAL A 50 33.05 -26.02 22.44
C VAL A 50 31.58 -25.88 22.84
N ASN A 51 30.74 -26.76 22.30
CA ASN A 51 29.36 -26.92 22.75
C ASN A 51 29.37 -27.58 24.14
N GLU A 52 29.02 -26.80 25.16
CA GLU A 52 29.02 -27.25 26.56
C GLU A 52 27.85 -28.20 26.90
N SER A 53 26.87 -28.37 26.02
CA SER A 53 25.67 -29.17 26.29
C SER A 53 25.67 -30.53 25.60
N ILE A 54 26.46 -30.72 24.53
CA ILE A 54 26.41 -31.93 23.70
C ILE A 54 27.81 -32.46 23.40
N ILE A 55 28.01 -33.76 23.60
CA ILE A 55 29.24 -34.48 23.23
C ILE A 55 28.92 -35.68 22.33
N SER A 56 29.93 -36.22 21.67
CA SER A 56 29.77 -37.37 20.77
C SER A 56 30.65 -38.53 21.23
N ILE A 57 30.09 -39.74 21.29
CA ILE A 57 30.82 -40.95 21.68
C ILE A 57 30.60 -42.11 20.69
N LYS A 58 31.49 -43.10 20.76
CA LYS A 58 31.34 -44.39 20.08
C LYS A 58 31.74 -45.50 21.04
N PHE A 59 30.90 -46.52 21.17
CA PHE A 59 31.19 -47.71 21.98
C PHE A 59 32.03 -48.72 21.20
N ILE A 60 32.86 -49.49 21.90
CA ILE A 60 33.51 -50.67 21.31
C ILE A 60 32.47 -51.71 20.87
N ALA A 61 32.83 -52.58 19.92
CA ALA A 61 31.94 -53.64 19.46
C ALA A 61 31.55 -54.62 20.60
N GLY A 62 30.30 -55.07 20.61
CA GLY A 62 29.81 -56.11 21.53
C GLY A 62 29.20 -55.61 22.84
N ILE A 63 29.10 -54.29 23.06
CA ILE A 63 28.40 -53.70 24.21
C ILE A 63 26.88 -53.79 23.99
N SER A 64 26.17 -54.41 24.94
CA SER A 64 24.70 -54.51 24.88
C SER A 64 24.01 -53.17 25.16
N GLU A 65 22.79 -52.99 24.67
CA GLU A 65 22.06 -51.73 24.81
C GLU A 65 21.84 -51.31 26.28
N ASN A 66 21.58 -52.28 27.17
CA ASN A 66 21.45 -52.03 28.61
C ASN A 66 22.77 -51.52 29.22
N GLN A 67 23.92 -52.03 28.75
CA GLN A 67 25.23 -51.55 29.20
C GLN A 67 25.52 -50.14 28.69
N LYS A 68 25.18 -49.83 27.42
CA LYS A 68 25.31 -48.47 26.87
C LYS A 68 24.51 -47.46 27.68
N ASN A 69 23.22 -47.74 27.91
CA ASN A 69 22.35 -46.87 28.70
C ASN A 69 22.87 -46.67 30.13
N SER A 70 23.37 -47.74 30.77
CA SER A 70 23.96 -47.63 32.12
C SER A 70 25.21 -46.75 32.12
N ILE A 71 26.09 -46.87 31.13
CA ILE A 71 27.32 -46.08 31.00
C ILE A 71 26.99 -44.60 30.75
N VAL A 72 26.01 -44.33 29.88
CA VAL A 72 25.55 -42.96 29.57
C VAL A 72 24.95 -42.29 30.81
N GLN A 73 24.06 -42.99 31.52
CA GLN A 73 23.43 -42.47 32.75
C GLN A 73 24.44 -42.24 33.89
N MET A 74 25.46 -43.10 34.02
CA MET A 74 26.51 -42.93 35.05
C MET A 74 27.35 -41.66 34.85
N ASN A 75 27.34 -41.06 33.66
CA ASN A 75 28.04 -39.82 33.33
C ASN A 75 27.09 -38.62 33.21
N ASN A 76 25.86 -38.73 33.76
CA ASN A 76 24.84 -37.68 33.72
C ASN A 76 24.52 -37.21 32.29
N CYS A 77 24.45 -38.13 31.33
CA CYS A 77 24.05 -37.83 29.97
C CYS A 77 22.80 -38.61 29.56
N VAL A 78 22.16 -38.17 28.46
CA VAL A 78 21.11 -38.91 27.75
C VAL A 78 21.44 -39.00 26.26
N ILE A 79 21.11 -40.13 25.63
CA ILE A 79 21.29 -40.30 24.18
C ILE A 79 20.20 -39.50 23.47
N ILE A 80 20.60 -38.55 22.61
CA ILE A 80 19.67 -37.76 21.81
C ILE A 80 19.53 -38.30 20.38
N ARG A 81 20.61 -38.83 19.80
CA ARG A 81 20.58 -39.49 18.48
C ARG A 81 21.77 -40.43 18.29
N SER A 82 21.66 -41.28 17.28
CA SER A 82 22.74 -42.17 16.82
C SER A 82 22.75 -42.25 15.30
N ASN A 83 23.91 -42.53 14.69
CA ASN A 83 24.04 -42.66 13.25
C ASN A 83 24.53 -44.04 12.80
N SER A 84 24.53 -44.27 11.48
CA SER A 84 24.97 -45.54 10.86
C SER A 84 26.46 -45.83 11.03
N LEU A 85 27.27 -44.86 11.45
CA LEU A 85 28.71 -45.02 11.75
C LEU A 85 28.96 -45.56 13.17
N GLY A 86 27.89 -45.72 13.97
CA GLY A 86 27.94 -46.18 15.36
C GLY A 86 28.25 -45.08 16.38
N ALA A 87 28.20 -43.81 15.97
CA ALA A 87 28.34 -42.67 16.88
C ALA A 87 26.99 -42.35 17.56
N TYR A 88 27.08 -41.86 18.79
CA TYR A 88 25.98 -41.42 19.63
C TYR A 88 26.26 -40.00 20.09
N ASP A 89 25.29 -39.11 19.87
CA ASP A 89 25.33 -37.77 20.42
C ASP A 89 24.58 -37.79 21.74
N LEU A 90 25.21 -37.23 22.77
CA LEU A 90 24.72 -37.23 24.13
C LEU A 90 24.51 -35.81 24.61
N GLU A 91 23.36 -35.54 25.22
CA GLU A 91 23.10 -34.31 25.96
C GLU A 91 23.54 -34.48 27.41
N ILE A 92 24.26 -33.50 27.93
CA ILE A 92 24.71 -33.43 29.33
C ILE A 92 23.54 -32.88 30.16
N THR A 93 23.13 -33.62 31.19
CA THR A 93 21.91 -33.33 31.96
C THR A 93 22.17 -32.55 33.25
N ASP A 94 23.41 -32.18 33.52
CA ASP A 94 23.83 -31.35 34.63
C ASP A 94 24.83 -30.27 34.20
N ASN A 95 25.38 -29.51 35.15
CA ASN A 95 26.30 -28.41 34.87
C ASN A 95 27.78 -28.86 34.76
N THR A 96 28.05 -30.14 34.50
CA THR A 96 29.43 -30.64 34.33
C THR A 96 29.99 -30.15 32.99
N PRO A 97 31.18 -29.52 32.94
CA PRO A 97 31.76 -29.03 31.69
C PRO A 97 31.96 -30.16 30.67
N ALA A 98 31.67 -29.90 29.39
CA ALA A 98 31.68 -30.93 28.36
C ALA A 98 33.04 -31.64 28.23
N LEU A 99 34.15 -30.90 28.35
CA LEU A 99 35.48 -31.48 28.30
C LEU A 99 35.77 -32.47 29.46
N GLU A 100 35.17 -32.28 30.63
CA GLU A 100 35.31 -33.20 31.76
C GLU A 100 34.46 -34.47 31.55
N VAL A 101 33.26 -34.32 31.01
CA VAL A 101 32.41 -35.47 30.62
C VAL A 101 33.13 -36.31 29.57
N VAL A 102 33.76 -35.69 28.56
CA VAL A 102 34.56 -36.39 27.55
C VAL A 102 35.72 -37.15 28.18
N GLU A 103 36.47 -36.55 29.10
CA GLU A 103 37.57 -37.23 29.82
C GLU A 103 37.07 -38.48 30.58
N ASN A 104 35.89 -38.40 31.20
CA ASN A 104 35.28 -39.54 31.90
C ASN A 104 34.89 -40.68 30.95
N PHE A 105 34.34 -40.36 29.78
CA PHE A 105 34.05 -41.36 28.76
C PHE A 105 35.34 -41.97 28.18
N ILE A 106 36.38 -41.17 27.93
CA ILE A 106 37.69 -41.68 27.46
C ILE A 106 38.29 -42.66 28.47
N ALA A 107 38.12 -42.43 29.77
CA ALA A 107 38.62 -43.32 30.81
C ALA A 107 37.87 -44.67 30.89
N ASN A 108 36.72 -44.81 30.24
CA ASN A 108 35.91 -46.03 30.27
C ASN A 108 36.34 -47.02 29.16
N PRO A 109 36.74 -48.26 29.49
CA PRO A 109 37.23 -49.22 28.51
C PRO A 109 36.18 -49.70 27.50
N SER A 110 34.90 -49.35 27.69
CA SER A 110 33.81 -49.66 26.75
C SER A 110 33.63 -48.60 25.66
N ILE A 111 34.36 -47.49 25.74
CA ILE A 111 34.30 -46.37 24.79
C ILE A 111 35.49 -46.47 23.83
N GLU A 112 35.19 -46.47 22.54
CA GLU A 112 36.16 -46.43 21.45
C GLU A 112 36.63 -44.99 21.19
N ILE A 113 35.68 -44.05 21.14
CA ILE A 113 35.92 -42.63 20.86
C ILE A 113 34.98 -41.81 21.75
N ALA A 114 35.48 -40.71 22.31
CA ALA A 114 34.67 -39.64 22.87
C ALA A 114 35.32 -38.30 22.52
N VAL A 115 34.52 -37.36 22.02
CA VAL A 115 34.96 -36.04 21.57
C VAL A 115 33.93 -34.98 22.00
N PRO A 116 34.38 -33.75 22.31
CA PRO A 116 33.46 -32.63 22.42
C PRO A 116 32.94 -32.24 21.04
N ASN A 117 31.75 -31.64 20.98
CA ASN A 117 31.27 -30.97 19.76
C ASN A 117 31.64 -29.49 19.81
N THR A 118 31.80 -28.86 18.65
CA THR A 118 32.07 -27.43 18.53
C THR A 118 31.05 -26.76 17.62
N TYR A 119 30.89 -25.45 17.76
CA TYR A 119 30.21 -24.63 16.76
C TYR A 119 31.15 -24.41 15.57
N GLY A 120 30.61 -24.48 14.35
CA GLY A 120 31.36 -24.11 13.14
C GLY A 120 31.61 -22.61 13.09
N ILE A 121 32.64 -22.22 12.34
CA ILE A 121 32.88 -20.83 11.92
C ILE A 121 32.59 -20.75 10.42
N PHE A 122 31.90 -19.71 9.97
CA PHE A 122 31.75 -19.42 8.56
C PHE A 122 33.03 -18.74 8.06
N ALA A 123 33.56 -19.15 6.91
CA ALA A 123 34.68 -18.45 6.26
C ALA A 123 34.09 -17.21 5.57
N GLN A 124 34.26 -16.03 6.17
CA GLN A 124 33.58 -14.79 5.75
C GLN A 124 34.31 -13.98 4.67
N HIS A 125 35.41 -14.49 4.11
CA HIS A 125 36.18 -13.78 3.09
C HIS A 125 36.65 -14.73 1.99
N ALA A 126 36.90 -14.17 0.80
CA ALA A 126 37.47 -14.87 -0.33
C ALA A 126 38.82 -15.50 0.03
N ASN A 127 39.11 -16.69 -0.48
CA ASN A 127 40.34 -17.43 -0.17
C ASN A 127 41.53 -17.09 -1.10
N ASP A 128 41.37 -16.06 -1.93
CA ASP A 128 42.31 -15.59 -2.93
C ASP A 128 43.61 -15.08 -2.28
N THR A 129 44.75 -15.36 -2.92
CA THR A 129 46.07 -15.22 -2.31
C THR A 129 46.37 -13.79 -1.84
N TYR A 130 45.88 -12.79 -2.57
CA TYR A 130 46.11 -11.37 -2.34
C TYR A 130 44.83 -10.60 -1.95
N TYR A 131 43.77 -11.30 -1.53
CA TYR A 131 42.51 -10.65 -1.12
C TYR A 131 42.71 -9.56 -0.05
N ASN A 132 43.58 -9.81 0.93
CA ASN A 132 43.88 -8.86 2.00
C ASN A 132 44.57 -7.56 1.52
N ASP A 133 45.08 -7.52 0.29
CA ASP A 133 45.66 -6.32 -0.33
C ASP A 133 44.57 -5.47 -1.03
N GLN A 134 43.33 -5.98 -1.16
CA GLN A 134 42.21 -5.37 -1.87
C GLN A 134 41.23 -4.65 -0.93
N TRP A 135 41.72 -3.65 -0.20
CA TRP A 135 40.91 -2.80 0.70
C TRP A 135 39.63 -2.23 0.05
N HIS A 136 39.62 -2.09 -1.27
CA HIS A 136 38.50 -1.52 -2.01
C HIS A 136 37.27 -2.44 -2.02
N LEU A 137 37.42 -3.74 -1.80
CA LEU A 137 36.31 -4.70 -1.75
C LEU A 137 35.75 -4.87 -0.33
N ASP A 138 36.60 -4.68 0.67
CA ASP A 138 36.32 -5.00 2.07
C ASP A 138 36.88 -3.92 3.00
N GLU A 139 35.96 -3.23 3.70
CA GLU A 139 36.28 -2.17 4.66
C GLU A 139 36.90 -2.71 5.97
N GLU A 140 36.71 -3.99 6.28
CA GLU A 140 37.11 -4.64 7.54
C GLU A 140 38.55 -5.15 7.53
N ILE A 141 39.11 -5.47 6.36
CA ILE A 141 40.49 -5.99 6.22
C ILE A 141 41.57 -4.91 6.40
N ALA A 142 41.24 -3.64 6.23
CA ALA A 142 42.18 -2.54 6.38
C ALA A 142 42.31 -2.06 7.84
N PHE A 143 43.54 -1.74 8.29
CA PHE A 143 43.78 -1.12 9.60
C PHE A 143 44.57 0.20 9.49
N PRO A 144 43.95 1.37 9.77
CA PRO A 144 42.57 1.56 10.25
C PRO A 144 41.52 1.16 9.19
N PRO A 145 40.26 0.90 9.58
CA PRO A 145 39.17 0.57 8.65
C PRO A 145 39.13 1.57 7.49
N ALA A 146 39.10 1.05 6.26
CA ALA A 146 39.08 1.83 5.04
C ALA A 146 37.66 1.97 4.52
N TYR A 147 37.43 2.90 3.60
CA TYR A 147 36.10 3.09 3.00
C TYR A 147 35.95 2.26 1.70
N GLY A 148 36.02 0.92 1.82
CA GLY A 148 35.80 -0.03 0.71
C GLY A 148 34.35 0.00 0.18
N ASN A 149 34.03 -0.80 -0.85
CA ASN A 149 32.74 -0.76 -1.55
C ASN A 149 31.71 -1.80 -1.05
N ASP A 150 32.04 -2.63 -0.06
CA ASP A 150 31.20 -3.71 0.49
C ASP A 150 30.87 -4.86 -0.49
N ALA A 151 31.68 -5.11 -1.52
CA ALA A 151 31.50 -6.26 -2.42
C ALA A 151 31.47 -7.61 -1.68
N TYR A 152 32.26 -7.76 -0.60
CA TYR A 152 32.31 -9.02 0.13
C TYR A 152 30.99 -9.41 0.81
N LYS A 153 30.19 -8.43 1.26
CA LYS A 153 28.84 -8.65 1.80
C LYS A 153 27.85 -8.96 0.68
N ALA A 154 28.05 -8.34 -0.49
CA ALA A 154 27.20 -8.52 -1.66
C ALA A 154 27.22 -9.97 -2.19
N TRP A 155 28.35 -10.67 -2.09
CA TRP A 155 28.51 -12.04 -2.58
C TRP A 155 27.65 -13.08 -1.85
N ASP A 156 27.15 -12.76 -0.64
CA ASP A 156 26.14 -13.59 0.03
C ASP A 156 24.77 -13.50 -0.67
N LYS A 157 24.52 -12.45 -1.47
CA LYS A 157 23.28 -12.20 -2.20
C LYS A 157 23.39 -12.59 -3.67
N GLU A 158 24.46 -12.18 -4.34
CA GLU A 158 24.72 -12.40 -5.77
C GLU A 158 26.22 -12.28 -6.04
N ASN A 159 26.78 -13.20 -6.84
CA ASN A 159 28.20 -13.23 -7.20
C ASN A 159 28.45 -13.13 -8.72
N GLY A 160 27.39 -13.14 -9.52
CA GLY A 160 27.41 -12.93 -10.96
C GLY A 160 26.71 -14.05 -11.73
N ASP A 161 26.22 -13.74 -12.92
CA ASP A 161 25.67 -14.70 -13.88
C ASP A 161 26.49 -14.61 -15.18
N PRO A 162 27.05 -15.72 -15.70
CA PRO A 162 27.83 -15.70 -16.94
C PRO A 162 27.02 -15.31 -18.18
N ASN A 163 25.69 -15.28 -18.11
CA ASN A 163 24.84 -14.74 -19.17
C ASN A 163 24.82 -13.21 -19.20
N ILE A 164 25.30 -12.54 -18.15
CA ILE A 164 25.47 -11.10 -18.12
C ILE A 164 26.85 -10.76 -18.65
N ILE A 165 26.88 -9.99 -19.73
CA ILE A 165 28.09 -9.64 -20.47
C ILE A 165 28.50 -8.21 -20.14
N ILE A 166 29.72 -8.03 -19.67
CA ILE A 166 30.37 -6.72 -19.49
C ILE A 166 31.44 -6.54 -20.55
N ALA A 167 31.28 -5.53 -21.41
CA ALA A 167 32.28 -5.15 -22.38
C ALA A 167 33.31 -4.20 -21.77
N VAL A 168 34.57 -4.64 -21.77
CA VAL A 168 35.74 -3.86 -21.34
C VAL A 168 36.39 -3.24 -22.57
N LEU A 169 36.08 -1.96 -22.81
CA LEU A 169 36.64 -1.17 -23.92
C LEU A 169 37.90 -0.44 -23.44
N ASP A 170 39.06 -1.09 -23.62
CA ASP A 170 40.33 -0.59 -23.09
C ASP A 170 41.53 -1.00 -23.99
N THR A 171 42.70 -1.17 -23.40
CA THR A 171 43.98 -1.40 -24.04
C THR A 171 44.27 -2.87 -24.35
N GLY A 172 43.26 -3.73 -24.21
CA GLY A 172 43.36 -5.19 -24.28
C GLY A 172 43.57 -5.84 -22.91
N THR A 173 43.34 -7.15 -22.85
CA THR A 173 43.35 -7.95 -21.60
C THR A 173 44.17 -9.21 -21.77
N ASP A 174 45.05 -9.51 -20.80
CA ASP A 174 45.75 -10.79 -20.77
C ASP A 174 44.78 -11.97 -20.57
N LEU A 175 44.30 -12.54 -21.67
CA LEU A 175 43.23 -13.54 -21.67
C LEU A 175 43.63 -14.89 -21.06
N LEU A 176 44.94 -15.16 -20.96
CA LEU A 176 45.49 -16.36 -20.33
C LEU A 176 45.93 -16.07 -18.89
N HIS A 177 45.50 -14.96 -18.32
CA HIS A 177 45.77 -14.66 -16.93
C HIS A 177 45.07 -15.69 -16.04
N GLU A 178 45.79 -16.29 -15.10
CA GLU A 178 45.32 -17.39 -14.22
C GLU A 178 44.13 -17.07 -13.30
N ASP A 179 43.60 -15.86 -13.44
CA ASP A 179 42.57 -15.26 -12.59
C ASP A 179 41.46 -14.62 -13.42
N LEU A 180 41.57 -14.65 -14.76
CA LEU A 180 40.62 -14.03 -15.68
C LEU A 180 40.03 -15.05 -16.67
N ASP A 181 40.77 -16.09 -17.02
CA ASP A 181 40.43 -17.01 -18.11
C ASP A 181 39.10 -17.75 -17.90
N GLY A 182 38.63 -17.93 -16.65
CA GLY A 182 37.32 -18.51 -16.35
C GLY A 182 36.11 -17.62 -16.67
N ASN A 183 36.30 -16.30 -16.73
CA ASN A 183 35.24 -15.28 -16.87
C ASN A 183 35.35 -14.44 -18.16
N ILE A 184 36.27 -14.74 -19.08
CA ILE A 184 36.28 -14.11 -20.41
C ILE A 184 35.08 -14.61 -21.23
N TRP A 185 34.39 -13.69 -21.89
CA TRP A 185 33.29 -14.01 -22.80
C TRP A 185 33.79 -14.77 -24.03
N VAL A 186 33.05 -15.80 -24.41
CA VAL A 186 33.29 -16.56 -25.64
C VAL A 186 32.10 -16.32 -26.56
N ASN A 187 32.35 -15.78 -27.75
CA ASN A 187 31.33 -15.49 -28.75
C ASN A 187 30.64 -16.79 -29.17
N PRO A 188 29.35 -17.03 -28.84
CA PRO A 188 28.67 -18.26 -29.23
C PRO A 188 28.51 -18.43 -30.75
N GLY A 189 28.70 -17.35 -31.51
CA GLY A 189 28.73 -17.35 -32.97
C GLY A 189 30.02 -17.94 -33.57
N GLU A 190 31.13 -17.87 -32.82
CA GLU A 190 32.47 -18.29 -33.25
C GLU A 190 33.00 -19.51 -32.47
N ASP A 191 32.29 -19.96 -31.42
CA ASP A 191 32.54 -21.22 -30.70
C ASP A 191 32.03 -22.42 -31.53
N ILE A 192 32.90 -22.98 -32.38
CA ILE A 192 32.54 -23.97 -33.41
C ILE A 192 32.14 -25.29 -32.78
N ASP A 193 32.82 -25.70 -31.71
CA ASP A 193 32.59 -26.98 -31.05
C ASP A 193 31.70 -26.91 -29.80
N GLY A 194 31.40 -25.69 -29.33
CA GLY A 194 30.46 -25.39 -28.26
C GLY A 194 31.01 -25.65 -26.86
N ASP A 195 32.33 -25.65 -26.68
CA ASP A 195 32.98 -25.96 -25.41
C ASP A 195 33.20 -24.73 -24.51
N GLY A 196 33.03 -23.52 -25.05
CA GLY A 196 33.16 -22.26 -24.32
C GLY A 196 34.57 -21.99 -23.82
N VAL A 197 35.61 -22.51 -24.48
CA VAL A 197 37.02 -22.31 -24.11
C VAL A 197 37.59 -21.06 -24.77
N VAL A 198 38.16 -20.19 -23.94
CA VAL A 198 38.86 -18.98 -24.38
C VAL A 198 40.12 -19.37 -25.14
N TRP A 199 40.39 -18.70 -26.27
CA TRP A 199 41.54 -18.98 -27.13
C TRP A 199 41.66 -20.44 -27.60
N ASP A 200 40.54 -21.10 -27.89
CA ASP A 200 40.61 -22.40 -28.53
C ASP A 200 41.09 -22.29 -29.99
N GLN A 201 42.14 -23.03 -30.31
CA GLN A 201 42.68 -23.08 -31.66
C GLN A 201 41.78 -23.88 -32.61
N GLY A 202 40.90 -24.73 -32.08
CA GLY A 202 39.87 -25.46 -32.83
C GLY A 202 38.80 -24.54 -33.40
N ASP A 203 38.51 -23.44 -32.71
CA ASP A 203 37.53 -22.42 -33.09
C ASP A 203 38.05 -21.36 -34.07
N ILE A 204 39.38 -21.24 -34.23
CA ILE A 204 39.97 -20.28 -35.19
C ILE A 204 40.10 -20.94 -36.58
N ASN A 205 39.09 -20.79 -37.42
CA ASN A 205 39.01 -21.43 -38.74
C ASN A 205 39.28 -20.46 -39.92
N GLY A 206 39.37 -19.16 -39.67
CA GLY A 206 39.59 -18.10 -40.66
C GLY A 206 38.33 -17.67 -41.41
N ILE A 207 37.14 -17.94 -40.85
CA ILE A 207 35.81 -17.60 -41.34
C ILE A 207 35.13 -16.72 -40.29
N ASP A 208 34.25 -15.86 -40.76
CA ASP A 208 33.32 -15.09 -39.94
C ASP A 208 32.02 -15.93 -39.93
N ASP A 209 31.85 -16.74 -38.88
CA ASP A 209 30.82 -17.76 -38.80
C ASP A 209 29.45 -17.16 -38.41
N ASP A 210 29.44 -16.07 -37.66
CA ASP A 210 28.23 -15.31 -37.31
C ASP A 210 27.82 -14.23 -38.34
N ASN A 211 28.69 -13.92 -39.30
CA ASN A 211 28.55 -12.90 -40.35
C ASN A 211 28.44 -11.46 -39.81
N ASN A 212 29.08 -11.15 -38.68
CA ASN A 212 29.16 -9.81 -38.11
C ASN A 212 30.22 -8.92 -38.81
N GLY A 213 31.04 -9.49 -39.71
CA GLY A 213 32.07 -8.81 -40.48
C GLY A 213 33.48 -8.91 -39.90
N LEU A 214 33.65 -9.58 -38.75
CA LEU A 214 34.89 -9.81 -38.04
C LEU A 214 35.19 -11.31 -38.07
N VAL A 215 36.44 -11.67 -38.38
CA VAL A 215 36.81 -13.08 -38.57
C VAL A 215 37.39 -13.64 -37.28
N ASP A 216 36.84 -14.75 -36.79
CA ASP A 216 37.28 -15.46 -35.59
C ASP A 216 37.32 -14.55 -34.32
N ASP A 217 36.32 -13.68 -34.09
CA ASP A 217 36.24 -12.73 -32.96
C ASP A 217 35.80 -13.39 -31.64
N LEU A 218 36.41 -14.53 -31.31
CA LEU A 218 36.03 -15.45 -30.24
C LEU A 218 35.90 -14.82 -28.85
N SER A 219 36.69 -13.79 -28.52
CA SER A 219 36.67 -13.14 -27.19
C SER A 219 36.46 -11.62 -27.26
N GLY A 220 35.95 -11.15 -28.40
CA GLY A 220 35.89 -9.74 -28.78
C GLY A 220 36.88 -9.39 -29.89
N TRP A 221 37.09 -8.09 -30.11
CA TRP A 221 37.85 -7.60 -31.25
C TRP A 221 38.91 -6.54 -30.92
N ASP A 222 40.06 -6.63 -31.59
CA ASP A 222 41.09 -5.58 -31.57
C ASP A 222 40.89 -4.62 -32.73
N TYR A 223 40.15 -3.54 -32.44
CA TYR A 223 39.92 -2.44 -33.35
C TYR A 223 41.19 -1.62 -33.63
N ALA A 224 42.18 -1.62 -32.73
CA ALA A 224 43.41 -0.87 -32.93
C ALA A 224 44.31 -1.49 -34.02
N ASN A 225 44.27 -2.82 -34.20
CA ASN A 225 45.04 -3.52 -35.23
C ASN A 225 44.19 -4.28 -36.27
N ASN A 226 42.87 -4.24 -36.14
CA ASN A 226 41.90 -4.97 -36.95
C ASN A 226 42.20 -6.48 -36.96
N SER A 227 42.17 -7.10 -35.78
CA SER A 227 42.46 -8.52 -35.58
C SER A 227 41.65 -9.13 -34.43
N ASN A 228 41.57 -10.46 -34.37
CA ASN A 228 40.96 -11.19 -33.27
C ASN A 228 41.85 -11.32 -32.01
N ASN A 229 43.05 -10.73 -32.01
CA ASN A 229 43.92 -10.74 -30.85
C ASN A 229 43.73 -9.51 -29.96
N VAL A 230 42.96 -9.71 -28.89
CA VAL A 230 42.56 -8.66 -27.92
C VAL A 230 43.51 -8.51 -26.72
N GLU A 231 44.68 -9.15 -26.72
CA GLU A 231 45.54 -9.19 -25.53
C GLU A 231 46.18 -7.84 -25.15
N GLY A 232 46.36 -6.96 -26.13
CA GLY A 232 47.06 -5.69 -25.95
C GLY A 232 48.53 -5.82 -25.51
N MET A 233 49.26 -4.70 -25.54
CA MET A 233 50.63 -4.61 -24.99
C MET A 233 50.69 -3.92 -23.62
N HIS A 234 49.61 -3.28 -23.20
CA HIS A 234 49.57 -2.45 -22.00
C HIS A 234 48.81 -3.16 -20.87
N TRP A 235 49.15 -2.84 -19.62
CA TRP A 235 48.60 -3.52 -18.43
C TRP A 235 47.23 -2.99 -18.00
N HIS A 236 46.83 -1.81 -18.49
CA HIS A 236 45.65 -1.08 -17.99
C HIS A 236 44.36 -1.87 -18.18
N GLY A 237 44.08 -2.40 -19.37
CA GLY A 237 42.87 -3.16 -19.63
C GLY A 237 42.82 -4.48 -18.85
N THR A 238 43.97 -5.11 -18.62
CA THR A 238 44.08 -6.30 -17.76
C THR A 238 43.66 -5.98 -16.32
N LEU A 239 44.11 -4.85 -15.77
CA LEU A 239 43.71 -4.42 -14.42
C LEU A 239 42.22 -4.05 -14.34
N VAL A 240 41.69 -3.36 -15.36
CA VAL A 240 40.26 -3.00 -15.45
C VAL A 240 39.40 -4.27 -15.45
N ALA A 241 39.75 -5.26 -16.29
CA ALA A 241 39.07 -6.56 -16.33
C ALA A 241 39.17 -7.31 -14.98
N GLY A 242 40.34 -7.30 -14.32
CA GLY A 242 40.49 -7.97 -13.03
C GLY A 242 39.65 -7.35 -11.91
N ILE A 243 39.54 -6.02 -11.88
CA ILE A 243 38.65 -5.34 -10.92
C ILE A 243 37.19 -5.74 -11.17
N ALA A 244 36.79 -5.85 -12.43
CA ALA A 244 35.42 -6.19 -12.78
C ALA A 244 35.08 -7.66 -12.45
N GLY A 245 35.91 -8.60 -12.90
CA GLY A 245 35.55 -10.02 -12.94
C GLY A 245 36.69 -11.02 -12.79
N ALA A 246 37.77 -10.70 -12.07
CA ALA A 246 38.71 -11.74 -11.65
C ALA A 246 38.00 -12.85 -10.86
N GLU A 247 38.35 -14.11 -11.10
CA GLU A 247 37.72 -15.28 -10.50
C GLU A 247 37.87 -15.27 -8.98
N THR A 248 36.77 -15.04 -8.26
CA THR A 248 36.79 -14.93 -6.80
C THR A 248 36.74 -16.32 -6.16
N ASN A 249 37.44 -16.50 -5.04
CA ASN A 249 37.46 -17.73 -4.22
C ASN A 249 38.06 -18.94 -4.95
N ASN A 250 39.05 -18.72 -5.81
CA ASN A 250 39.74 -19.75 -6.61
C ASN A 250 41.09 -20.21 -6.01
N MET A 251 41.48 -19.66 -4.86
CA MET A 251 42.77 -19.83 -4.15
C MET A 251 44.00 -19.22 -4.85
N LEU A 252 43.80 -18.46 -5.94
CA LEU A 252 44.83 -17.77 -6.71
C LEU A 252 44.68 -16.27 -6.51
N GLY A 253 45.57 -15.48 -7.11
CA GLY A 253 45.42 -14.04 -7.30
C GLY A 253 44.57 -13.20 -6.36
N VAL A 254 43.60 -12.52 -6.97
CA VAL A 254 42.74 -11.46 -6.43
C VAL A 254 41.28 -11.78 -6.73
N ALA A 255 40.35 -11.13 -6.02
CA ALA A 255 38.92 -11.23 -6.30
C ALA A 255 38.44 -10.07 -7.20
N GLY A 256 37.51 -10.35 -8.11
CA GLY A 256 36.76 -9.34 -8.86
C GLY A 256 35.43 -9.01 -8.19
N VAL A 257 34.88 -7.81 -8.44
CA VAL A 257 33.56 -7.41 -7.89
C VAL A 257 32.47 -8.41 -8.30
N ALA A 258 32.46 -8.84 -9.56
CA ALA A 258 31.48 -9.78 -10.13
C ALA A 258 32.13 -11.09 -10.61
N GLY A 259 33.12 -11.57 -9.85
CA GLY A 259 34.00 -12.67 -10.23
C GLY A 259 33.44 -14.09 -10.08
N GLY A 260 32.22 -14.26 -9.57
CA GLY A 260 31.66 -15.56 -9.20
C GLY A 260 32.11 -16.04 -7.81
N TRP A 261 32.01 -17.33 -7.54
CA TRP A 261 32.43 -17.95 -6.28
C TRP A 261 33.03 -19.34 -6.49
N GLY A 262 34.33 -19.37 -6.77
CA GLY A 262 35.09 -20.57 -7.10
C GLY A 262 34.75 -21.11 -8.49
N GLN A 263 35.24 -22.33 -8.79
CA GLN A 263 35.20 -22.87 -10.16
C GLN A 263 33.81 -23.33 -10.67
N LEU A 264 32.80 -23.42 -9.79
CA LEU A 264 31.48 -23.94 -10.14
C LEU A 264 30.42 -22.84 -10.33
N ASP A 265 30.61 -21.71 -9.65
CA ASP A 265 29.73 -20.56 -9.72
C ASP A 265 30.49 -19.45 -10.47
N LYS A 266 30.45 -19.50 -11.81
CA LYS A 266 31.12 -18.50 -12.66
C LYS A 266 30.49 -17.12 -12.46
N GLY A 267 31.32 -16.09 -12.56
CA GLY A 267 30.88 -14.70 -12.51
C GLY A 267 30.25 -14.24 -13.82
N ILE A 268 30.20 -12.92 -14.00
CA ILE A 268 29.83 -12.31 -15.28
C ILE A 268 30.83 -12.69 -16.39
N SER A 269 30.41 -12.56 -17.64
CA SER A 269 31.29 -12.75 -18.81
C SER A 269 31.89 -11.43 -19.28
N MET A 270 33.20 -11.37 -19.48
CA MET A 270 33.91 -10.16 -19.92
C MET A 270 34.23 -10.20 -21.41
N MET A 271 33.55 -9.37 -22.20
CA MET A 271 33.85 -9.16 -23.62
C MET A 271 34.97 -8.12 -23.76
N ILE A 272 36.03 -8.41 -24.52
CA ILE A 272 37.21 -7.53 -24.58
C ILE A 272 37.27 -6.82 -25.93
N CYS A 273 37.13 -5.50 -25.91
CA CYS A 273 37.28 -4.65 -27.09
C CYS A 273 38.56 -3.82 -26.96
N GLN A 274 39.60 -4.17 -27.70
CA GLN A 274 40.85 -3.42 -27.67
C GLN A 274 40.77 -2.20 -28.60
N ILE A 275 40.73 -1.01 -28.00
CA ILE A 275 40.59 0.29 -28.69
C ILE A 275 41.87 1.13 -28.68
N GLY A 276 42.98 0.54 -28.21
CA GLY A 276 44.28 1.17 -28.20
C GLY A 276 45.34 0.33 -27.49
N ASN A 277 46.58 0.82 -27.47
CA ASN A 277 47.65 0.20 -26.69
C ASN A 277 48.15 1.16 -25.60
N ILE A 278 48.59 2.37 -25.98
CA ILE A 278 48.98 3.44 -25.05
C ILE A 278 48.12 4.70 -25.30
N GLN A 279 47.67 4.88 -26.53
CA GLN A 279 46.74 5.93 -26.95
C GLN A 279 45.54 5.25 -27.60
N VAL A 280 44.35 5.77 -27.30
CA VAL A 280 43.09 5.35 -27.91
C VAL A 280 42.84 6.23 -29.14
N SER A 281 42.46 5.62 -30.26
CA SER A 281 42.03 6.37 -31.45
C SER A 281 40.52 6.61 -31.37
N THR A 282 40.07 7.86 -31.52
CA THR A 282 38.62 8.18 -31.47
C THR A 282 37.82 7.67 -32.67
N GLU A 283 38.49 7.19 -33.71
CA GLU A 283 37.86 6.73 -34.96
C GLU A 283 37.36 5.29 -34.91
N ILE A 284 37.60 4.58 -33.79
CA ILE A 284 37.26 3.17 -33.61
C ILE A 284 36.44 2.90 -32.34
N VAL A 285 36.17 3.94 -31.55
CA VAL A 285 35.49 3.77 -30.25
C VAL A 285 33.99 3.61 -30.44
N ASP A 286 33.41 4.36 -31.37
CA ASP A 286 32.03 4.20 -31.83
C ASP A 286 31.79 2.77 -32.36
N ASP A 287 32.64 2.30 -33.27
CA ASP A 287 32.54 0.92 -33.80
C ASP A 287 32.63 -0.15 -32.69
N ALA A 288 33.49 0.06 -31.69
CA ALA A 288 33.66 -0.88 -30.57
C ALA A 288 32.48 -0.87 -29.60
N ILE A 289 31.82 0.29 -29.42
CA ILE A 289 30.60 0.41 -28.60
C ILE A 289 29.44 -0.27 -29.33
N GLU A 290 29.31 -0.04 -30.64
CA GLU A 290 28.31 -0.71 -31.49
C GLU A 290 28.43 -2.22 -31.41
N TYR A 291 29.64 -2.73 -31.65
CA TYR A 291 29.93 -4.16 -31.54
C TYR A 291 29.56 -4.74 -30.18
N ALA A 292 29.85 -4.03 -29.09
CA ALA A 292 29.58 -4.52 -27.75
C ALA A 292 28.08 -4.76 -27.52
N TYR A 293 27.23 -3.75 -27.74
CA TYR A 293 25.80 -3.92 -27.50
C TYR A 293 25.12 -4.82 -28.55
N GLU A 294 25.61 -4.84 -29.80
CA GLU A 294 25.09 -5.73 -30.85
C GLU A 294 25.37 -7.21 -30.55
N ASN A 295 26.49 -7.50 -29.87
CA ASN A 295 26.84 -8.83 -29.37
C ASN A 295 26.30 -9.13 -27.96
N GLY A 296 25.35 -8.31 -27.48
CA GLY A 296 24.59 -8.58 -26.26
C GLY A 296 25.27 -8.14 -24.97
N ALA A 297 26.27 -7.26 -25.01
CA ALA A 297 26.77 -6.62 -23.81
C ALA A 297 25.64 -5.92 -23.05
N ASN A 298 25.51 -6.25 -21.77
CA ASN A 298 24.55 -5.61 -20.87
C ASN A 298 25.16 -4.38 -20.19
N VAL A 299 26.49 -4.37 -20.04
CA VAL A 299 27.25 -3.25 -19.48
C VAL A 299 28.44 -2.94 -20.38
N ILE A 300 28.73 -1.65 -20.59
CA ILE A 300 29.96 -1.18 -21.24
C ILE A 300 30.72 -0.30 -20.24
N THR A 301 31.97 -0.66 -19.96
CA THR A 301 32.85 0.11 -19.08
C THR A 301 33.89 0.87 -19.90
N LEU A 302 33.87 2.21 -19.82
CA LEU A 302 34.80 3.12 -20.48
C LEU A 302 35.75 3.78 -19.47
N SER A 303 36.84 3.09 -19.17
CA SER A 303 37.90 3.55 -18.26
C SER A 303 38.93 4.48 -18.92
N ILE A 304 38.47 5.26 -19.90
CA ILE A 304 39.30 6.07 -20.80
C ILE A 304 38.75 7.49 -20.95
N LEU A 305 39.63 8.43 -21.31
CA LEU A 305 39.27 9.78 -21.70
C LEU A 305 39.63 10.03 -23.15
N ILE A 306 38.72 10.64 -23.90
CA ILE A 306 38.92 10.98 -25.31
C ILE A 306 38.32 12.35 -25.63
N THR A 307 38.64 12.90 -26.79
CA THR A 307 38.07 14.19 -27.21
C THR A 307 36.61 14.00 -27.63
N PRO A 308 35.72 15.00 -27.36
CA PRO A 308 34.32 14.93 -27.76
C PRO A 308 34.14 14.58 -29.24
N ASN A 309 33.31 13.58 -29.50
CA ASN A 309 33.00 13.08 -30.83
C ASN A 309 31.50 12.73 -30.89
N PRO A 310 30.70 13.33 -31.80
CA PRO A 310 29.27 13.05 -31.90
C PRO A 310 28.94 11.60 -32.25
N PHE A 311 29.80 10.88 -32.99
CA PHE A 311 29.55 9.47 -33.31
C PHE A 311 29.66 8.57 -32.08
N ILE A 312 30.57 8.90 -31.17
CA ILE A 312 30.70 8.18 -29.90
C ILE A 312 29.51 8.49 -28.99
N GLU A 313 29.03 9.73 -28.99
CA GLU A 313 27.80 10.10 -28.28
C GLU A 313 26.58 9.35 -28.84
N ASP A 314 26.43 9.27 -30.18
CA ASP A 314 25.38 8.51 -30.84
C ASP A 314 25.47 7.01 -30.48
N ALA A 315 26.66 6.40 -30.53
CA ALA A 315 26.86 5.00 -30.18
C ALA A 315 26.54 4.69 -28.70
N ILE A 316 26.88 5.59 -27.78
CA ILE A 316 26.52 5.48 -26.35
C ILE A 316 25.00 5.57 -26.16
N ASN A 317 24.35 6.50 -26.87
CA ASN A 317 22.90 6.63 -26.86
C ASN A 317 22.23 5.37 -27.41
N ASP A 318 22.75 4.80 -28.49
CA ASP A 318 22.23 3.58 -29.09
C ASP A 318 22.43 2.36 -28.18
N ALA A 319 23.58 2.24 -27.50
CA ALA A 319 23.80 1.22 -26.49
C ALA A 319 22.75 1.31 -25.36
N SER A 320 22.56 2.50 -24.78
CA SER A 320 21.55 2.75 -23.73
C SER A 320 20.13 2.43 -24.21
N ASN A 321 19.77 2.86 -25.43
CA ASN A 321 18.47 2.57 -26.04
C ASN A 321 18.23 1.07 -26.29
N ASN A 322 19.29 0.27 -26.44
CA ASN A 322 19.22 -1.19 -26.54
C ASN A 322 19.32 -1.91 -25.17
N GLY A 323 19.25 -1.17 -24.06
CA GLY A 323 19.24 -1.73 -22.71
C GLY A 323 20.62 -1.96 -22.11
N CYS A 324 21.69 -1.47 -22.74
CA CYS A 324 23.05 -1.57 -22.20
C CYS A 324 23.36 -0.39 -21.27
N PHE A 325 23.77 -0.68 -20.04
CA PHE A 325 24.26 0.34 -19.10
C PHE A 325 25.70 0.75 -19.45
N VAL A 326 26.01 2.04 -19.43
CA VAL A 326 27.35 2.54 -19.80
C VAL A 326 27.94 3.34 -18.64
N ASP A 327 29.06 2.89 -18.07
CA ASP A 327 29.79 3.61 -17.03
C ASP A 327 31.09 4.22 -17.56
N CYS A 328 31.44 5.41 -17.08
CA CYS A 328 32.58 6.16 -17.59
C CYS A 328 33.37 6.83 -16.47
N CYS A 329 34.70 6.75 -16.55
CA CYS A 329 35.57 7.41 -15.58
C CYS A 329 35.56 8.95 -15.74
N SER A 330 35.49 9.69 -14.62
CA SER A 330 35.33 11.15 -14.67
C SER A 330 36.58 11.91 -15.13
N GLY A 331 37.77 11.33 -14.91
CA GLY A 331 39.07 11.83 -15.33
C GLY A 331 40.07 12.13 -14.21
N ASN A 332 41.36 12.22 -14.57
CA ASN A 332 42.50 12.31 -13.64
C ASN A 332 43.37 13.56 -13.90
N TYR A 333 43.06 14.69 -13.26
CA TYR A 333 43.73 15.99 -13.48
C TYR A 333 44.25 16.62 -12.19
N PRO A 334 45.32 17.43 -12.26
CA PRO A 334 45.85 18.08 -11.07
C PRO A 334 44.84 19.06 -10.45
N PRO A 335 44.98 19.39 -9.14
CA PRO A 335 44.12 20.32 -8.45
C PRO A 335 43.89 21.64 -9.20
N GLY A 336 42.61 21.99 -9.41
CA GLY A 336 42.20 23.23 -10.08
C GLY A 336 41.71 23.07 -11.53
N ASP A 337 41.73 21.85 -12.08
CA ASP A 337 41.16 21.51 -13.40
C ASP A 337 40.35 20.19 -13.35
N HIS A 338 39.45 20.10 -12.37
CA HIS A 338 38.73 18.89 -12.01
C HIS A 338 37.37 18.73 -12.67
N PHE A 339 37.13 19.22 -13.89
CA PHE A 339 35.79 19.07 -14.51
C PHE A 339 35.62 17.68 -15.13
N VAL A 340 34.43 17.08 -14.98
CA VAL A 340 34.08 15.79 -15.63
C VAL A 340 34.36 15.87 -17.13
N ARG A 341 34.98 14.82 -17.68
CA ARG A 341 35.48 14.78 -19.06
C ARG A 341 34.61 13.91 -19.96
N PHE A 342 34.81 14.05 -21.26
CA PHE A 342 34.17 13.18 -22.24
C PHE A 342 34.79 11.78 -22.20
N PRO A 343 33.99 10.70 -22.27
CA PRO A 343 32.54 10.68 -22.48
C PRO A 343 31.68 10.78 -21.21
N ALA A 344 32.27 10.78 -20.02
CA ALA A 344 31.55 10.72 -18.75
C ALA A 344 30.52 11.83 -18.49
N TYR A 345 30.64 13.02 -19.08
CA TYR A 345 29.64 14.09 -18.88
C TYR A 345 28.34 13.89 -19.68
N LEU A 346 28.28 12.90 -20.57
CA LEU A 346 27.10 12.64 -21.40
C LEU A 346 25.96 12.08 -20.54
N ASP A 347 24.71 12.39 -20.91
CA ASP A 347 23.52 11.99 -20.13
C ASP A 347 23.39 10.46 -20.00
N ASN A 348 23.74 9.70 -21.04
CA ASN A 348 23.70 8.22 -21.05
C ASN A 348 25.02 7.57 -20.56
N CYS A 349 25.90 8.36 -19.94
CA CYS A 349 27.10 7.85 -19.27
C CYS A 349 26.97 8.00 -17.76
N PHE A 350 27.06 6.90 -17.03
CA PHE A 350 27.13 6.95 -15.59
C PHE A 350 28.53 7.38 -15.14
N ALA A 351 28.67 8.67 -14.79
CA ALA A 351 29.96 9.27 -14.46
C ALA A 351 30.49 8.83 -13.08
N VAL A 352 31.69 8.25 -13.06
CA VAL A 352 32.31 7.67 -11.85
C VAL A 352 33.60 8.41 -11.46
N GLY A 353 33.62 8.98 -10.26
CA GLY A 353 34.80 9.59 -9.64
C GLY A 353 35.53 8.64 -8.68
N ALA A 354 36.70 9.04 -8.21
CA ALA A 354 37.56 8.21 -7.37
C ALA A 354 37.66 8.71 -5.91
N THR A 355 37.64 7.78 -4.96
CA THR A 355 37.96 8.02 -3.54
C THR A 355 39.25 7.32 -3.11
N SER A 356 39.83 7.84 -2.03
CA SER A 356 40.92 7.20 -1.30
C SER A 356 40.41 6.34 -0.15
N GLN A 357 41.32 5.53 0.42
CA GLN A 357 41.09 4.71 1.62
C GLN A 357 40.46 5.48 2.80
N ASN A 358 40.65 6.80 2.87
CA ASN A 358 40.14 7.65 3.94
C ASN A 358 38.70 8.15 3.73
N GLY A 359 38.01 7.72 2.67
CA GLY A 359 36.64 8.18 2.37
C GLY A 359 36.59 9.62 1.85
N LEU A 360 37.71 10.14 1.35
CA LEU A 360 37.80 11.44 0.69
C LEU A 360 37.98 11.25 -0.81
N ILE A 361 37.40 12.14 -1.59
CA ILE A 361 37.67 12.25 -3.03
C ILE A 361 39.19 12.31 -3.28
N ALA A 362 39.66 11.57 -4.29
CA ALA A 362 41.07 11.58 -4.67
C ALA A 362 41.47 12.94 -5.25
N ASP A 363 42.69 13.41 -4.94
CA ASP A 363 43.18 14.73 -5.36
C ASP A 363 43.24 14.92 -6.88
N PHE A 364 43.26 13.83 -7.64
CA PHE A 364 43.23 13.85 -9.11
C PHE A 364 41.82 13.74 -9.71
N SER A 365 40.81 13.31 -8.93
CA SER A 365 39.50 12.96 -9.48
C SER A 365 38.78 14.20 -9.99
N CYS A 366 38.31 14.13 -11.23
CA CYS A 366 37.34 15.09 -11.73
C CYS A 366 35.97 14.91 -11.06
N TYR A 367 35.25 16.01 -10.92
CA TYR A 367 33.93 16.14 -10.34
C TYR A 367 33.17 17.32 -10.99
N GLY A 368 31.86 17.34 -10.87
CA GLY A 368 31.02 18.31 -11.57
C GLY A 368 29.53 18.01 -11.40
N PRO A 369 28.65 18.81 -12.00
CA PRO A 369 27.21 18.56 -11.95
C PRO A 369 26.81 17.22 -12.58
N GLU A 370 27.64 16.66 -13.46
CA GLU A 370 27.40 15.39 -14.15
C GLU A 370 27.86 14.17 -13.33
N LEU A 371 28.56 14.37 -12.21
CA LEU A 371 29.09 13.28 -11.40
C LEU A 371 27.96 12.52 -10.68
N MET A 372 27.82 11.22 -10.97
CA MET A 372 26.77 10.38 -10.38
C MET A 372 27.22 9.82 -9.04
N VAL A 373 28.32 9.09 -9.00
CA VAL A 373 28.87 8.50 -7.76
C VAL A 373 30.40 8.55 -7.75
N VAL A 374 30.97 8.18 -6.62
CA VAL A 374 32.39 7.88 -6.50
C VAL A 374 32.62 6.45 -6.05
N ALA A 375 33.72 5.84 -6.44
CA ALA A 375 34.14 4.52 -5.97
C ALA A 375 35.63 4.53 -5.60
N PRO A 376 36.12 3.56 -4.80
CA PRO A 376 37.55 3.42 -4.51
C PRO A 376 38.42 3.51 -5.77
N GLY A 377 39.43 4.38 -5.77
CA GLY A 377 40.31 4.55 -6.95
C GLY A 377 41.76 4.88 -6.63
N VAL A 378 42.20 4.77 -5.37
CA VAL A 378 43.58 5.01 -4.93
C VAL A 378 44.15 3.74 -4.32
N ASP A 379 45.40 3.39 -4.63
CA ASP A 379 46.05 2.17 -4.13
C ASP A 379 45.18 0.91 -4.36
N ILE A 380 44.67 0.75 -5.59
CA ILE A 380 43.89 -0.41 -6.01
C ILE A 380 44.82 -1.52 -6.45
N TYR A 381 44.76 -2.66 -5.76
CA TYR A 381 45.53 -3.87 -6.07
C TYR A 381 44.73 -4.80 -6.98
N GLY A 382 45.34 -5.28 -8.07
CA GLY A 382 44.68 -6.20 -9.00
C GLY A 382 45.65 -6.82 -10.02
N THR A 383 45.07 -7.48 -11.02
CA THR A 383 45.77 -8.20 -12.09
C THR A 383 46.63 -7.29 -12.97
N MET A 384 47.71 -7.84 -13.50
CA MET A 384 48.67 -7.22 -14.42
C MET A 384 49.10 -8.27 -15.45
N LYS A 385 49.66 -7.84 -16.59
CA LYS A 385 50.12 -8.78 -17.62
C LYS A 385 51.14 -9.80 -17.10
N ASN A 386 51.13 -10.98 -17.71
CA ASN A 386 52.01 -12.13 -17.47
C ASN A 386 51.82 -12.76 -16.08
N ASN A 387 50.58 -13.05 -15.69
CA ASN A 387 50.22 -13.65 -14.38
C ASN A 387 50.89 -12.91 -13.21
N SER A 388 50.71 -11.59 -13.17
CA SER A 388 51.29 -10.75 -12.12
C SER A 388 50.26 -9.80 -11.53
N TYR A 389 50.59 -9.18 -10.40
CA TYR A 389 49.65 -8.36 -9.62
C TYR A 389 50.34 -7.09 -9.11
N GLY A 390 49.60 -6.01 -8.92
CA GLY A 390 50.18 -4.74 -8.47
C GLY A 390 49.18 -3.63 -8.12
N TYR A 391 49.70 -2.53 -7.55
CA TYR A 391 48.94 -1.34 -7.18
C TYR A 391 48.92 -0.29 -8.30
N ASN A 392 47.77 0.32 -8.54
CA ASN A 392 47.62 1.56 -9.30
C ASN A 392 46.51 2.47 -8.73
N GLU A 393 46.39 3.68 -9.29
CA GLU A 393 45.37 4.66 -8.91
C GLU A 393 44.80 5.39 -10.13
N GLY A 394 43.53 5.76 -10.08
CA GLY A 394 42.82 6.43 -11.15
C GLY A 394 41.31 6.24 -11.08
N THR A 395 40.56 7.18 -11.66
CA THR A 395 39.10 7.02 -11.92
C THR A 395 38.82 5.82 -12.83
N SER A 396 39.78 5.44 -13.67
CA SER A 396 39.79 4.22 -14.49
C SER A 396 39.71 2.92 -13.67
N PHE A 397 40.00 2.95 -12.37
CA PHE A 397 39.88 1.79 -11.48
C PHE A 397 38.67 1.88 -10.54
N ALA A 398 38.03 3.05 -10.48
CA ALA A 398 36.75 3.27 -9.81
C ALA A 398 35.58 2.85 -10.72
N SER A 399 35.63 3.22 -12.01
CA SER A 399 34.63 2.87 -13.03
C SER A 399 34.28 1.38 -13.09
N PRO A 400 35.24 0.45 -13.28
CA PRO A 400 34.94 -0.98 -13.41
C PRO A 400 34.28 -1.59 -12.18
N GLN A 401 34.41 -0.99 -10.98
CA GLN A 401 33.66 -1.45 -9.81
C GLN A 401 32.17 -1.14 -9.94
N VAL A 402 31.82 0.01 -10.53
CA VAL A 402 30.43 0.39 -10.81
C VAL A 402 29.86 -0.46 -11.95
N GLY A 403 30.61 -0.62 -13.05
CA GLY A 403 30.20 -1.49 -14.16
C GLY A 403 29.96 -2.93 -13.71
N ALA A 404 30.86 -3.50 -12.90
CA ALA A 404 30.67 -4.83 -12.32
C ALA A 404 29.49 -4.90 -11.34
N THR A 405 29.25 -3.84 -10.56
CA THR A 405 28.05 -3.77 -9.69
C THR A 405 26.76 -3.75 -10.53
N ALA A 406 26.73 -3.04 -11.66
CA ALA A 406 25.63 -3.11 -12.62
C ALA A 406 25.44 -4.53 -13.16
N GLY A 407 26.53 -5.25 -13.44
CA GLY A 407 26.50 -6.67 -13.78
C GLY A 407 25.87 -7.55 -12.70
N LEU A 408 26.22 -7.35 -11.43
CA LEU A 408 25.59 -8.06 -10.30
C LEU A 408 24.10 -7.72 -10.16
N ILE A 409 23.74 -6.43 -10.30
CA ILE A 409 22.35 -5.99 -10.29
C ILE A 409 21.55 -6.73 -11.38
N LEU A 410 22.08 -6.80 -12.60
CA LEU A 410 21.42 -7.48 -13.73
C LEU A 410 21.40 -9.00 -13.60
N SER A 411 22.42 -9.60 -12.97
CA SER A 411 22.44 -11.03 -12.66
C SER A 411 21.26 -11.38 -11.76
N ARG A 412 20.95 -10.50 -10.81
CA ARG A 412 19.86 -10.70 -9.86
C ARG A 412 18.50 -10.22 -10.37
N PHE A 413 18.47 -9.10 -11.09
CA PHE A 413 17.28 -8.43 -11.59
C PHE A 413 17.39 -8.23 -13.12
N PRO A 414 17.23 -9.30 -13.93
CA PRO A 414 17.42 -9.22 -15.38
C PRO A 414 16.40 -8.33 -16.11
N ASP A 415 15.34 -7.90 -15.42
CA ASP A 415 14.31 -7.00 -15.93
C ASP A 415 14.62 -5.51 -15.71
N PHE A 416 15.72 -5.18 -15.03
CA PHE A 416 16.13 -3.79 -14.81
C PHE A 416 16.64 -3.15 -16.11
N THR A 417 16.19 -1.93 -16.36
CA THR A 417 16.68 -1.09 -17.45
C THR A 417 17.94 -0.31 -17.03
N PRO A 418 18.69 0.29 -17.96
CA PRO A 418 19.81 1.17 -17.60
C PRO A 418 19.44 2.28 -16.60
N LYS A 419 18.23 2.84 -16.70
CA LYS A 419 17.74 3.88 -15.79
C LYS A 419 17.40 3.32 -14.39
N ASP A 420 16.89 2.08 -14.30
CA ASP A 420 16.70 1.40 -13.02
C ASP A 420 18.04 1.15 -12.32
N ILE A 421 19.06 0.74 -13.08
CA ILE A 421 20.44 0.52 -12.58
C ILE A 421 21.02 1.84 -12.07
N GLU A 422 20.93 2.91 -12.87
CA GLU A 422 21.35 4.26 -12.47
C GLU A 422 20.69 4.69 -11.16
N GLU A 423 19.37 4.50 -11.06
CA GLU A 423 18.61 4.82 -9.86
C GLU A 423 19.12 4.05 -8.65
N VAL A 424 19.18 2.71 -8.68
CA VAL A 424 19.59 1.94 -7.50
C VAL A 424 21.04 2.22 -7.09
N LEU A 425 21.95 2.44 -8.03
CA LEU A 425 23.33 2.84 -7.73
C LEU A 425 23.39 4.19 -7.01
N CYS A 426 22.55 5.15 -7.39
CA CYS A 426 22.49 6.47 -6.75
C CYS A 426 21.80 6.41 -5.38
N LEU A 427 20.67 5.71 -5.29
CA LEU A 427 19.88 5.57 -4.07
C LEU A 427 20.68 4.90 -2.95
N THR A 428 21.46 3.88 -3.29
CA THR A 428 22.19 3.05 -2.32
C THR A 428 23.58 3.58 -2.00
N ALA A 429 24.03 4.63 -2.71
CA ALA A 429 25.31 5.26 -2.49
C ALA A 429 25.47 5.75 -1.04
N MET A 430 26.56 5.32 -0.40
CA MET A 430 26.87 5.66 0.97
C MET A 430 27.34 7.11 1.08
N LYS A 431 26.65 7.90 1.91
CA LYS A 431 27.02 9.30 2.17
C LYS A 431 28.36 9.37 2.91
N LEU A 432 29.32 10.10 2.34
CA LEU A 432 30.67 10.25 2.90
C LEU A 432 30.72 11.36 3.95
N THR A 433 31.40 11.08 5.07
CA THR A 433 31.61 12.07 6.13
C THR A 433 32.46 13.25 5.63
N GLY A 434 32.18 14.46 6.11
CA GLY A 434 32.90 15.68 5.71
C GLY A 434 32.35 16.38 4.46
N TYR A 435 31.30 15.83 3.85
CA TYR A 435 30.54 16.44 2.76
C TYR A 435 29.14 16.84 3.26
N VAL A 436 28.58 17.90 2.67
CA VAL A 436 27.19 18.32 2.90
C VAL A 436 26.43 17.97 1.62
N PHE A 437 25.42 17.12 1.76
CA PHE A 437 24.58 16.71 0.63
C PHE A 437 23.36 17.62 0.57
N ASP A 438 23.14 18.21 -0.60
CA ASP A 438 22.01 19.06 -0.88
C ASP A 438 20.80 18.16 -1.24
N PRO A 439 19.63 18.33 -0.59
CA PRO A 439 18.43 17.58 -0.94
C PRO A 439 17.82 18.09 -2.26
N GLY A 440 16.95 17.29 -2.89
CA GLY A 440 16.13 17.72 -4.03
C GLY A 440 16.70 17.41 -5.41
N PHE A 441 17.68 16.50 -5.51
CA PHE A 441 18.09 15.91 -6.78
C PHE A 441 17.25 14.65 -7.07
N GLU A 442 17.26 14.21 -8.33
CA GLU A 442 16.40 13.14 -8.85
C GLU A 442 16.40 11.89 -7.95
N TYR A 443 17.58 11.41 -7.55
CA TYR A 443 17.75 10.23 -6.68
C TYR A 443 18.06 10.56 -5.21
N GLY A 444 17.63 11.72 -4.73
CA GLY A 444 17.79 12.12 -3.33
C GLY A 444 18.89 13.15 -3.10
N SER A 445 19.66 13.01 -2.03
CA SER A 445 20.65 14.00 -1.61
C SER A 445 21.97 13.85 -2.38
N TRP A 446 22.53 14.95 -2.90
CA TRP A 446 23.69 14.93 -3.81
C TRP A 446 24.73 15.98 -3.43
N ASN A 447 26.00 15.77 -3.79
CA ASN A 447 27.10 16.69 -3.54
C ASN A 447 27.97 16.91 -4.78
N TYR A 448 28.37 18.17 -5.02
CA TYR A 448 29.19 18.59 -6.17
C TYR A 448 30.50 17.83 -6.39
N LYS A 449 31.10 17.28 -5.32
CA LYS A 449 32.38 16.58 -5.40
C LYS A 449 32.24 15.07 -5.43
N VAL A 450 31.23 14.52 -4.77
CA VAL A 450 31.12 13.06 -4.55
C VAL A 450 29.83 12.45 -5.11
N GLY A 451 29.07 13.23 -5.89
CA GLY A 451 27.82 12.79 -6.48
C GLY A 451 26.78 12.46 -5.41
N TYR A 452 26.01 11.40 -5.65
CA TYR A 452 25.09 10.81 -4.67
C TYR A 452 25.81 10.11 -3.51
N GLY A 453 27.11 9.83 -3.62
CA GLY A 453 27.92 9.23 -2.58
C GLY A 453 28.88 8.19 -3.10
N LYS A 454 29.44 7.40 -2.18
CA LYS A 454 30.33 6.28 -2.49
C LYS A 454 29.51 5.04 -2.87
N LEU A 455 29.90 4.32 -3.92
CA LEU A 455 29.37 3.00 -4.27
C LEU A 455 29.28 2.08 -3.03
N ASN A 456 28.14 1.40 -2.89
CA ASN A 456 27.94 0.32 -1.93
C ASN A 456 27.31 -0.87 -2.66
N VAL A 457 28.12 -1.90 -2.93
CA VAL A 457 27.73 -3.05 -3.76
C VAL A 457 26.63 -3.86 -3.07
N ASP A 458 26.73 -4.08 -1.76
CA ASP A 458 25.77 -4.85 -0.98
C ASP A 458 24.36 -4.23 -0.99
N ARG A 459 24.28 -2.92 -0.76
CA ARG A 459 23.00 -2.19 -0.77
C ARG A 459 22.42 -2.09 -2.17
N ALA A 460 23.27 -2.00 -3.19
CA ALA A 460 22.84 -1.95 -4.59
C ALA A 460 22.04 -3.19 -5.01
N LEU A 461 22.26 -4.34 -4.36
CA LEU A 461 21.49 -5.57 -4.57
C LEU A 461 20.17 -5.65 -3.78
N GLY A 462 19.86 -4.61 -3.00
CA GLY A 462 18.61 -4.49 -2.25
C GLY A 462 18.52 -5.38 -1.01
N ILE A 463 17.41 -5.24 -0.30
CA ILE A 463 17.04 -6.13 0.81
C ILE A 463 16.28 -7.32 0.24
N VAL A 464 16.76 -8.52 0.54
CA VAL A 464 16.25 -9.77 -0.04
C VAL A 464 15.82 -10.78 1.02
N ASP A 465 16.39 -10.67 2.22
CA ASP A 465 16.11 -11.58 3.32
C ASP A 465 15.08 -10.98 4.27
N ASP A 466 14.27 -11.87 4.85
CA ASP A 466 13.37 -11.53 5.93
C ASP A 466 14.14 -11.03 7.16
N PHE A 467 13.58 -10.02 7.82
CA PHE A 467 14.10 -9.53 9.09
C PHE A 467 13.75 -10.52 10.21
N THR A 468 14.74 -11.33 10.60
CA THR A 468 14.65 -12.35 11.65
C THR A 468 15.24 -11.93 12.99
N SER A 469 15.71 -10.68 13.07
CA SER A 469 16.18 -10.03 14.29
C SER A 469 15.94 -8.53 14.22
N ASN A 470 16.04 -7.86 15.37
CA ASN A 470 15.93 -6.41 15.44
C ASN A 470 16.95 -5.73 14.52
N THR A 471 16.46 -4.90 13.60
CA THR A 471 17.26 -4.30 12.53
C THR A 471 16.88 -2.83 12.38
N THR A 472 17.88 -1.96 12.24
CA THR A 472 17.69 -0.55 11.93
C THR A 472 18.24 -0.26 10.54
N LEU A 473 17.40 0.27 9.66
CA LEU A 473 17.78 0.70 8.32
C LEU A 473 18.03 2.21 8.33
N VAL A 474 19.24 2.59 7.90
CA VAL A 474 19.60 3.98 7.60
C VAL A 474 19.31 4.31 6.13
N GLU A 475 19.59 5.54 5.69
CA GLU A 475 19.46 5.92 4.27
C GLU A 475 20.25 4.97 3.34
N GLY A 476 19.66 4.68 2.18
CA GLY A 476 20.28 3.90 1.11
C GLY A 476 19.83 2.44 1.04
N ASN A 477 18.57 2.16 1.40
CA ASN A 477 17.99 0.83 1.36
C ASN A 477 16.70 0.81 0.53
N TYR A 478 16.49 -0.29 -0.18
CA TYR A 478 15.26 -0.53 -0.95
C TYR A 478 14.85 -2.01 -0.89
N ILE A 479 13.57 -2.24 -1.14
CA ILE A 479 12.97 -3.55 -1.35
C ILE A 479 12.46 -3.61 -2.80
N ARG A 480 12.91 -4.61 -3.55
CA ARG A 480 12.39 -4.91 -4.90
C ARG A 480 11.31 -6.00 -4.88
N ASP A 481 11.40 -6.94 -3.95
CA ASP A 481 10.54 -8.12 -3.85
C ASP A 481 9.80 -8.18 -2.50
N ALA A 482 9.16 -9.30 -2.19
CA ALA A 482 8.47 -9.45 -0.91
C ALA A 482 9.47 -9.70 0.23
N VAL A 483 9.38 -8.91 1.31
CA VAL A 483 10.19 -9.11 2.53
C VAL A 483 9.29 -9.06 3.76
N ASN A 484 9.57 -9.91 4.73
CA ASN A 484 8.83 -10.00 5.98
C ASN A 484 9.66 -9.54 7.18
N VAL A 485 9.02 -8.89 8.14
CA VAL A 485 9.52 -8.72 9.51
C VAL A 485 8.89 -9.81 10.34
N THR A 486 9.69 -10.77 10.79
CA THR A 486 9.19 -11.99 11.42
C THR A 486 8.97 -11.82 12.92
N ASN A 487 8.16 -12.71 13.50
CA ASN A 487 7.77 -12.70 14.92
C ASN A 487 8.96 -12.53 15.90
N ASN A 488 8.82 -11.65 16.90
CA ASN A 488 9.84 -11.20 17.86
C ASN A 488 10.98 -10.38 17.26
N SER A 489 10.81 -9.87 16.04
CA SER A 489 11.75 -8.94 15.41
C SER A 489 11.13 -7.56 15.28
N THR A 490 11.98 -6.54 15.32
CA THR A 490 11.61 -5.15 15.07
C THR A 490 12.41 -4.61 13.89
N LEU A 491 11.72 -4.04 12.90
CA LEU A 491 12.34 -3.23 11.87
C LEU A 491 12.18 -1.76 12.25
N THR A 492 13.29 -1.02 12.30
CA THR A 492 13.29 0.43 12.52
C THR A 492 13.80 1.14 11.27
N LEU A 493 13.04 2.08 10.73
CA LEU A 493 13.51 3.03 9.71
C LEU A 493 14.04 4.27 10.43
N ASP A 494 15.34 4.53 10.30
CA ASP A 494 16.05 5.58 11.06
C ASP A 494 15.62 6.99 10.64
N ALA A 495 15.72 7.94 11.56
CA ALA A 495 15.20 9.29 11.35
C ALA A 495 15.81 9.97 10.11
N GLY A 496 14.97 10.62 9.30
CA GLY A 496 15.38 11.29 8.07
C GLY A 496 15.74 10.36 6.90
N SER A 497 15.62 9.05 7.06
CA SER A 497 15.96 8.09 6.00
C SER A 497 14.90 8.08 4.88
N ARG A 498 15.35 7.70 3.68
CA ARG A 498 14.48 7.38 2.53
C ARG A 498 14.48 5.88 2.31
N PHE A 499 13.30 5.29 2.16
CA PHE A 499 13.09 3.86 1.98
C PHE A 499 12.21 3.60 0.76
N TYR A 500 12.65 2.73 -0.14
CA TYR A 500 12.03 2.55 -1.45
C TYR A 500 11.42 1.16 -1.62
N LEU A 501 10.20 1.10 -2.19
CA LEU A 501 9.52 -0.11 -2.65
C LEU A 501 9.44 -0.06 -4.18
N LEU A 502 10.30 -0.82 -4.87
CA LEU A 502 10.44 -0.82 -6.33
C LEU A 502 9.78 -2.06 -6.95
N LYS A 503 9.38 -2.01 -8.23
CA LYS A 503 8.89 -3.13 -9.08
C LYS A 503 7.83 -4.08 -8.50
N THR A 504 8.16 -4.98 -7.60
CA THR A 504 7.22 -5.92 -6.95
C THR A 504 7.28 -5.83 -5.43
N GLY A 505 7.95 -4.79 -4.93
CA GLY A 505 8.33 -4.61 -3.55
C GLY A 505 7.12 -4.50 -2.63
N GLN A 506 7.15 -5.31 -1.57
CA GLN A 506 6.16 -5.28 -0.50
C GLN A 506 6.82 -5.62 0.83
N LEU A 507 6.35 -4.97 1.90
CA LEU A 507 6.80 -5.21 3.26
C LEU A 507 5.64 -5.80 4.06
N THR A 508 5.86 -6.97 4.67
CA THR A 508 4.89 -7.58 5.60
C THR A 508 5.46 -7.60 7.01
N VAL A 509 4.73 -7.12 7.99
CA VAL A 509 5.08 -7.18 9.41
C VAL A 509 4.21 -8.26 10.04
N ASP A 510 4.80 -9.40 10.39
CA ASP A 510 4.08 -10.54 10.94
C ASP A 510 3.47 -10.24 12.32
N ALA A 511 2.48 -11.04 12.71
CA ALA A 511 1.95 -10.99 14.07
C ALA A 511 3.07 -11.27 15.10
N GLY A 512 3.22 -10.39 16.09
CA GLY A 512 4.29 -10.42 17.09
C GLY A 512 5.61 -9.78 16.65
N ALA A 513 5.66 -9.19 15.44
CA ALA A 513 6.74 -8.32 14.99
C ALA A 513 6.34 -6.84 15.13
N SER A 514 7.30 -5.93 14.94
CA SER A 514 7.03 -4.48 15.00
C SER A 514 7.74 -3.72 13.87
N LEU A 515 7.08 -2.69 13.36
CA LEU A 515 7.67 -1.68 12.47
C LEU A 515 7.70 -0.31 13.16
N ILE A 516 8.89 0.24 13.34
CA ILE A 516 9.10 1.57 13.89
C ILE A 516 9.56 2.48 12.75
N ILE A 517 8.80 3.54 12.48
CA ILE A 517 9.15 4.56 11.51
C ILE A 517 9.48 5.82 12.32
N GLU A 518 10.75 6.21 12.37
CA GLU A 518 11.20 7.39 13.13
C GLU A 518 10.84 8.71 12.43
N ASP A 519 11.16 9.84 13.08
CA ASP A 519 10.88 11.19 12.55
C ASP A 519 11.50 11.44 11.17
N ASP A 520 10.84 12.27 10.35
CA ASP A 520 11.32 12.75 9.05
C ASP A 520 11.59 11.63 7.99
N VAL A 521 11.13 10.39 8.22
CA VAL A 521 11.28 9.29 7.25
C VAL A 521 10.40 9.49 6.03
N THR A 522 10.94 9.23 4.84
CA THR A 522 10.16 9.18 3.58
C THR A 522 10.14 7.77 3.01
N ILE A 523 8.95 7.20 2.85
CA ILE A 523 8.72 5.89 2.21
C ILE A 523 8.14 6.12 0.82
N ILE A 524 8.77 5.53 -0.20
CA ILE A 524 8.49 5.82 -1.60
C ILE A 524 8.14 4.52 -2.32
N ALA A 525 6.98 4.49 -2.95
CA ALA A 525 6.54 3.42 -3.83
C ALA A 525 6.75 3.83 -5.29
N LYS A 526 7.36 2.95 -6.09
CA LYS A 526 7.52 3.14 -7.53
C LYS A 526 6.89 2.04 -8.35
N GLU A 527 6.25 2.47 -9.44
CA GLU A 527 5.42 1.70 -10.36
C GLU A 527 4.24 1.01 -9.65
N GLY A 528 3.10 0.84 -10.32
CA GLY A 528 1.98 0.01 -9.82
C GLY A 528 1.52 0.27 -8.37
N THR A 529 0.83 -0.69 -7.75
CA THR A 529 0.45 -0.59 -6.33
C THR A 529 1.46 -1.33 -5.46
N ARG A 530 1.95 -0.68 -4.41
CA ARG A 530 2.84 -1.26 -3.39
C ARG A 530 2.13 -1.35 -2.06
N TYR A 531 2.57 -2.28 -1.24
CA TYR A 531 1.89 -2.63 0.00
C TYR A 531 2.85 -2.67 1.18
N ILE A 532 2.39 -2.10 2.29
CA ILE A 532 2.89 -2.37 3.62
C ILE A 532 1.76 -3.06 4.38
N HIS A 533 1.92 -4.35 4.63
CA HIS A 533 0.94 -5.16 5.38
C HIS A 533 1.39 -5.29 6.83
N VAL A 534 0.57 -4.87 7.78
CA VAL A 534 0.93 -4.89 9.20
C VAL A 534 -0.03 -5.77 9.98
N TYR A 535 0.40 -6.98 10.30
CA TYR A 535 -0.28 -7.90 11.22
C TYR A 535 0.24 -7.78 12.66
N GLY A 536 1.43 -7.22 12.84
CA GLY A 536 2.05 -6.89 14.13
C GLY A 536 1.77 -5.47 14.60
N ASP A 537 2.74 -4.87 15.29
CA ASP A 537 2.64 -3.52 15.85
C ASP A 537 3.31 -2.50 14.91
N ILE A 538 2.85 -1.24 14.92
CA ILE A 538 3.47 -0.16 14.14
C ILE A 538 3.47 1.16 14.90
N SER A 539 4.54 1.94 14.76
CA SER A 539 4.63 3.30 15.31
C SER A 539 5.24 4.28 14.31
N PHE A 540 4.78 5.53 14.39
CA PHE A 540 5.18 6.63 13.50
C PHE A 540 5.80 7.76 14.34
N GLY A 541 6.90 8.31 13.85
CA GLY A 541 7.43 9.60 14.25
C GLY A 541 6.64 10.75 13.61
N ASP A 542 7.10 11.98 13.85
CA ASP A 542 6.57 13.19 13.22
C ASP A 542 7.19 13.40 11.81
N ASN A 543 6.52 14.13 10.92
CA ASN A 543 6.97 14.45 9.55
C ASN A 543 7.21 13.24 8.64
N VAL A 544 6.61 12.08 8.93
CA VAL A 544 6.75 10.90 8.07
C VAL A 544 5.96 11.12 6.77
N LYS A 545 6.55 10.74 5.64
CA LYS A 545 5.96 10.89 4.30
C LYS A 545 5.80 9.55 3.60
N PHE A 546 4.64 9.32 3.03
CA PHE A 546 4.31 8.16 2.20
C PHE A 546 3.98 8.64 0.80
N ILE A 547 4.78 8.26 -0.19
CA ILE A 547 4.72 8.84 -1.54
C ILE A 547 4.63 7.72 -2.59
N GLY A 548 3.61 7.76 -3.44
CA GLY A 548 3.61 7.07 -4.73
C GLY A 548 4.20 7.96 -5.82
N GLU A 549 5.23 7.47 -6.52
CA GLU A 549 5.86 8.16 -7.66
C GLU A 549 5.63 7.36 -8.96
N ASP A 550 5.79 8.02 -10.11
CA ASP A 550 5.71 7.37 -11.44
C ASP A 550 4.38 6.63 -11.69
N GLY A 551 3.28 7.20 -11.17
CA GLY A 551 1.93 6.62 -11.24
C GLY A 551 1.70 5.45 -10.29
N ALA A 552 2.58 5.26 -9.30
CA ALA A 552 2.41 4.28 -8.26
C ALA A 552 1.39 4.70 -7.20
N GLN A 553 0.83 3.72 -6.50
CA GLN A 553 0.06 3.93 -5.28
C GLN A 553 0.65 3.14 -4.11
N LEU A 554 0.75 3.76 -2.95
CA LEU A 554 1.17 3.08 -1.71
C LEU A 554 -0.05 2.77 -0.83
N LYS A 555 -0.21 1.51 -0.43
CA LYS A 555 -1.27 1.08 0.48
C LYS A 555 -0.68 0.59 1.79
N ILE A 556 -1.04 1.24 2.88
CA ILE A 556 -0.70 0.82 4.24
C ILE A 556 -1.91 0.09 4.81
N ASN A 557 -1.81 -1.22 4.95
CA ASN A 557 -2.89 -2.07 5.45
C ASN A 557 -2.59 -2.50 6.87
N LEU A 558 -3.46 -2.13 7.81
CA LEU A 558 -3.31 -2.36 9.24
C LEU A 558 -4.32 -3.42 9.70
N TYR A 559 -3.84 -4.61 10.05
CA TYR A 559 -4.67 -5.78 10.35
C TYR A 559 -4.72 -6.15 11.84
N ASN A 560 -3.87 -5.55 12.68
CA ASN A 560 -3.82 -5.85 14.10
C ASN A 560 -5.01 -5.24 14.85
N THR A 561 -6.10 -6.01 14.97
CA THR A 561 -7.35 -5.59 15.61
C THR A 561 -7.24 -5.19 17.09
N SER A 562 -6.11 -5.41 17.75
CA SER A 562 -5.83 -4.93 19.11
C SER A 562 -5.03 -3.63 19.18
N GLU A 563 -4.53 -3.14 18.05
CA GLU A 563 -3.60 -2.01 18.00
C GLU A 563 -4.29 -0.67 18.20
N VAL A 564 -3.59 0.25 18.86
CA VAL A 564 -3.96 1.66 18.99
C VAL A 564 -2.85 2.51 18.38
N LEU A 565 -3.15 3.18 17.28
CA LEU A 565 -2.19 3.95 16.52
C LEU A 565 -2.50 5.45 16.55
N ILE A 566 -1.44 6.25 16.72
CA ILE A 566 -1.49 7.71 16.60
C ILE A 566 -0.56 8.11 15.46
N ILE A 567 -1.09 8.86 14.51
CA ILE A 567 -0.36 9.47 13.40
C ILE A 567 -0.47 10.99 13.59
N ASN A 568 0.66 11.67 13.60
CA ASN A 568 0.69 13.11 13.75
C ASN A 568 1.64 13.73 12.72
N ASN A 569 1.21 14.82 12.09
CA ASN A 569 2.08 15.63 11.24
C ASN A 569 2.74 14.81 10.11
N CYS A 570 1.95 13.98 9.42
CA CYS A 570 2.41 13.10 8.35
C CYS A 570 1.79 13.48 7.00
N GLU A 571 2.44 13.08 5.90
CA GLU A 571 2.00 13.35 4.53
C GLU A 571 1.76 12.02 3.78
N PHE A 572 0.64 11.93 3.07
CA PHE A 572 0.26 10.79 2.25
C PHE A 572 -0.07 11.27 0.83
N THR A 573 0.84 11.05 -0.11
CA THR A 573 0.70 11.45 -1.51
C THR A 573 0.62 10.20 -2.39
N GLU A 574 -0.44 10.06 -3.19
CA GLU A 574 -0.75 8.82 -3.93
C GLU A 574 -0.76 7.59 -2.98
N SER A 575 -1.23 7.80 -1.75
CA SER A 575 -1.12 6.82 -0.67
C SER A 575 -2.40 6.75 0.15
N ALA A 576 -2.77 5.54 0.57
CA ALA A 576 -3.98 5.28 1.36
C ALA A 576 -3.73 4.37 2.55
N ILE A 577 -4.48 4.61 3.63
CA ILE A 577 -4.51 3.76 4.82
C ILE A 577 -5.79 2.93 4.77
N ASP A 578 -5.64 1.60 4.85
CA ASP A 578 -6.74 0.65 5.06
C ASP A 578 -6.58 0.02 6.45
N SER A 579 -7.54 0.28 7.34
CA SER A 579 -7.40 0.06 8.77
C SER A 579 -8.49 -0.84 9.34
N ASP A 580 -8.04 -1.92 9.96
CA ASP A 580 -8.84 -2.87 10.74
C ASP A 580 -8.47 -2.85 12.25
N ILE A 581 -7.80 -1.79 12.75
CA ILE A 581 -7.26 -1.73 14.12
C ILE A 581 -8.28 -1.27 15.18
N ALA A 582 -7.97 -1.42 16.47
CA ALA A 582 -8.90 -1.04 17.53
C ALA A 582 -9.15 0.47 17.59
N SER A 583 -8.11 1.28 17.39
CA SER A 583 -8.26 2.73 17.31
C SER A 583 -7.17 3.39 16.47
N LEU A 584 -7.57 4.35 15.63
CA LEU A 584 -6.67 5.18 14.83
C LEU A 584 -6.96 6.66 15.08
N THR A 585 -5.95 7.39 15.57
CA THR A 585 -5.99 8.85 15.69
C THR A 585 -5.04 9.48 14.69
N ILE A 586 -5.53 10.39 13.84
CA ILE A 586 -4.73 11.12 12.86
C ILE A 586 -4.90 12.63 13.10
N THR A 587 -3.79 13.33 13.29
CA THR A 587 -3.80 14.78 13.51
C THR A 587 -2.79 15.53 12.65
N ASN A 588 -3.10 16.76 12.26
CA ASN A 588 -2.16 17.66 11.57
C ASN A 588 -1.57 17.06 10.28
N SER A 589 -2.30 16.19 9.58
CA SER A 589 -1.76 15.38 8.48
C SER A 589 -2.42 15.72 7.14
N GLU A 590 -1.72 15.47 6.05
CA GLU A 590 -2.14 15.81 4.69
C GLU A 590 -2.31 14.54 3.84
N PHE A 591 -3.39 14.48 3.07
CA PHE A 591 -3.67 13.42 2.10
C PHE A 591 -3.89 14.04 0.72
N ASN A 592 -3.12 13.59 -0.27
CA ASN A 592 -3.22 14.01 -1.67
C ASN A 592 -3.35 12.78 -2.57
N SER A 593 -4.44 12.68 -3.34
CA SER A 593 -4.74 11.52 -4.20
C SER A 593 -4.76 10.18 -3.44
N GLY A 594 -5.51 10.10 -2.35
CA GLY A 594 -5.56 8.93 -1.48
C GLY A 594 -6.70 8.96 -0.48
N GLY A 595 -6.46 8.48 0.73
CA GLY A 595 -7.44 8.62 1.80
C GLY A 595 -7.39 7.54 2.87
N ILE A 596 -8.44 7.52 3.69
CA ILE A 596 -8.58 6.63 4.84
C ILE A 596 -9.77 5.71 4.61
N TYR A 597 -9.54 4.40 4.74
CA TYR A 597 -10.56 3.38 4.86
C TYR A 597 -10.49 2.76 6.26
N GLY A 598 -11.51 3.00 7.09
CA GLY A 598 -11.59 2.45 8.44
C GLY A 598 -12.71 1.42 8.58
N ASN A 599 -12.37 0.14 8.59
CA ASN A 599 -13.36 -0.95 8.58
C ASN A 599 -13.71 -1.48 9.99
N TYR A 600 -12.92 -1.12 11.01
CA TYR A 600 -13.08 -1.59 12.38
C TYR A 600 -12.52 -0.57 13.38
N GLY A 601 -13.10 -0.45 14.57
CA GLY A 601 -12.55 0.36 15.67
C GLY A 601 -12.98 1.83 15.71
N ASP A 602 -12.28 2.58 16.57
CA ASP A 602 -12.51 4.02 16.86
C ASP A 602 -11.59 4.92 16.04
N TYR A 603 -12.15 5.95 15.40
CA TYR A 603 -11.40 6.87 14.54
C TYR A 603 -11.51 8.30 15.06
N ILE A 604 -10.37 8.98 15.16
CA ILE A 604 -10.30 10.41 15.49
C ILE A 604 -9.44 11.09 14.43
N ILE A 605 -10.03 11.98 13.64
CA ILE A 605 -9.35 12.75 12.61
C ILE A 605 -9.51 14.23 12.96
N SER A 606 -8.39 14.94 13.10
CA SER A 606 -8.41 16.35 13.52
C SER A 606 -7.37 17.19 12.77
N ASN A 607 -7.76 18.38 12.32
CA ASN A 607 -6.85 19.32 11.63
C ASN A 607 -6.08 18.64 10.48
N CYS A 608 -6.79 17.97 9.59
CA CYS A 608 -6.20 17.24 8.46
C CYS A 608 -6.72 17.79 7.14
N ASP A 609 -5.85 17.84 6.14
CA ASP A 609 -6.19 18.29 4.79
C ASP A 609 -6.28 17.10 3.84
N PHE A 610 -7.33 17.07 3.02
CA PHE A 610 -7.62 16.02 2.04
C PHE A 610 -7.86 16.68 0.69
N ASP A 611 -6.91 16.53 -0.25
CA ASP A 611 -7.06 16.98 -1.64
C ASP A 611 -7.13 15.75 -2.56
N GLU A 612 -8.11 15.73 -3.46
CA GLU A 612 -8.44 14.55 -4.29
C GLU A 612 -8.64 13.26 -3.45
N SER A 613 -8.94 13.42 -2.16
CA SER A 613 -8.90 12.39 -1.12
C SER A 613 -10.18 12.33 -0.28
N PHE A 614 -10.31 11.33 0.58
CA PHE A 614 -11.55 11.07 1.34
C PHE A 614 -11.32 10.33 2.68
N ALA A 615 -12.34 10.32 3.54
CA ALA A 615 -12.38 9.57 4.81
C ALA A 615 -13.63 8.67 4.90
N HIS A 616 -13.44 7.36 4.77
CA HIS A 616 -14.51 6.38 4.58
C HIS A 616 -14.51 5.31 5.67
N PHE A 617 -15.66 5.10 6.29
CA PHE A 617 -15.87 4.17 7.39
C PHE A 617 -17.01 3.21 7.01
N PRO A 618 -16.73 2.20 6.18
CA PRO A 618 -17.76 1.39 5.54
C PRO A 618 -18.32 0.28 6.42
N TYR A 619 -17.78 0.03 7.61
CA TYR A 619 -18.20 -1.08 8.46
C TYR A 619 -17.80 -0.91 9.93
N THR A 620 -18.60 -1.46 10.84
CA THR A 620 -18.17 -1.78 12.21
C THR A 620 -19.05 -2.89 12.79
N SER A 621 -18.44 -3.81 13.55
CA SER A 621 -19.14 -4.84 14.33
C SER A 621 -19.34 -4.45 15.80
N SER A 622 -18.70 -3.36 16.24
CA SER A 622 -18.70 -2.90 17.63
C SER A 622 -19.79 -1.87 17.88
N LYS A 623 -20.65 -2.14 18.86
CA LYS A 623 -21.80 -1.28 19.22
C LYS A 623 -21.42 0.10 19.76
N ASN A 624 -20.19 0.25 20.28
CA ASN A 624 -19.76 1.48 20.95
C ASN A 624 -18.75 2.27 20.14
N SER A 625 -18.32 1.75 18.98
CA SER A 625 -17.27 2.42 18.23
C SER A 625 -17.71 3.79 17.72
N LYS A 626 -16.79 4.75 17.73
CA LYS A 626 -17.03 6.15 17.38
C LYS A 626 -16.11 6.61 16.25
N VAL A 627 -16.68 7.36 15.30
CA VAL A 627 -15.92 8.17 14.33
C VAL A 627 -16.02 9.64 14.72
N THR A 628 -14.91 10.30 14.95
CA THR A 628 -14.83 11.74 15.20
C THR A 628 -13.99 12.38 14.09
N ILE A 629 -14.57 13.32 13.35
CA ILE A 629 -13.87 14.17 12.38
C ILE A 629 -14.10 15.61 12.82
N ASN A 630 -13.05 16.29 13.28
CA ASN A 630 -13.23 17.61 13.88
C ASN A 630 -12.05 18.57 13.69
N SER A 631 -12.14 19.76 14.30
CA SER A 631 -11.02 20.69 14.45
C SER A 631 -10.36 21.13 13.12
N GLN A 632 -11.16 21.62 12.17
CA GLN A 632 -10.69 22.17 10.88
C GLN A 632 -10.12 21.13 9.91
N CYS A 633 -10.83 20.02 9.69
CA CYS A 633 -10.52 19.16 8.56
C CYS A 633 -11.03 19.78 7.26
N ASN A 634 -10.17 19.84 6.23
CA ASN A 634 -10.51 20.40 4.92
C ASN A 634 -10.52 19.28 3.88
N PHE A 635 -11.59 19.19 3.09
CA PHE A 635 -11.74 18.25 1.99
C PHE A 635 -11.97 19.04 0.71
N GLU A 636 -11.04 18.93 -0.23
CA GLU A 636 -11.06 19.60 -1.52
C GLU A 636 -11.02 18.54 -2.64
N ASN A 637 -11.83 18.74 -3.69
CA ASN A 637 -11.80 17.93 -4.91
C ASN A 637 -11.95 16.41 -4.70
N SER A 638 -12.61 15.96 -3.62
CA SER A 638 -12.76 14.53 -3.33
C SER A 638 -13.31 13.76 -4.54
N THR A 639 -12.60 12.73 -4.98
CA THR A 639 -12.95 11.90 -6.16
C THR A 639 -14.19 11.03 -5.95
N ILE A 640 -14.68 10.93 -4.71
CA ILE A 640 -15.90 10.21 -4.31
C ILE A 640 -16.64 11.01 -3.23
N ASP A 641 -17.39 10.36 -2.33
CA ASP A 641 -17.95 11.06 -1.17
C ASP A 641 -16.79 11.58 -0.30
N ALA A 642 -16.79 12.83 0.20
CA ALA A 642 -15.67 13.32 1.02
C ALA A 642 -15.60 12.58 2.36
N ILE A 643 -16.75 12.49 3.04
CA ILE A 643 -16.92 11.74 4.28
C ILE A 643 -18.03 10.72 4.09
N ARG A 644 -17.73 9.44 4.36
CA ARG A 644 -18.73 8.36 4.32
C ARG A 644 -18.72 7.57 5.61
N ILE A 645 -19.85 7.49 6.31
CA ILE A 645 -20.01 6.70 7.55
C ILE A 645 -21.15 5.70 7.38
N PHE A 646 -20.83 4.42 7.57
CA PHE A 646 -21.77 3.30 7.47
C PHE A 646 -21.79 2.44 8.74
N ASN A 647 -22.99 2.15 9.27
CA ASN A 647 -23.22 1.31 10.45
C ASN A 647 -22.61 1.78 11.79
N TYR A 648 -21.97 2.94 11.86
CA TYR A 648 -21.48 3.48 13.14
C TYR A 648 -22.62 4.09 13.95
N LYS A 649 -22.81 3.62 15.20
CA LYS A 649 -23.83 4.12 16.12
C LYS A 649 -23.47 5.47 16.77
N ASN A 650 -22.18 5.76 16.85
CA ASN A 650 -21.64 6.99 17.41
C ASN A 650 -20.75 7.68 16.37
N PHE A 651 -20.99 8.95 16.10
CA PHE A 651 -20.10 9.79 15.30
C PHE A 651 -20.23 11.27 15.66
N GLU A 652 -19.23 12.05 15.27
CA GLU A 652 -19.20 13.50 15.38
C GLU A 652 -18.46 14.06 14.16
N ILE A 653 -19.10 14.93 13.39
CA ILE A 653 -18.47 15.68 12.29
C ILE A 653 -18.62 17.17 12.63
N LYS A 654 -17.51 17.85 12.87
CA LYS A 654 -17.55 19.22 13.41
C LYS A 654 -16.50 20.12 12.81
N ASN A 655 -16.84 21.37 12.48
CA ASN A 655 -15.87 22.37 12.06
C ASN A 655 -14.99 21.87 10.89
N CYS A 656 -15.63 21.37 9.84
CA CYS A 656 -14.98 20.86 8.63
C CYS A 656 -15.35 21.73 7.42
N THR A 657 -14.42 21.88 6.47
CA THR A 657 -14.69 22.48 5.17
C THR A 657 -14.67 21.37 4.11
N ILE A 658 -15.71 21.30 3.28
CA ILE A 658 -15.86 20.29 2.23
C ILE A 658 -16.27 21.02 0.96
N ASN A 659 -15.44 20.95 -0.07
CA ASN A 659 -15.64 21.68 -1.30
C ASN A 659 -15.36 20.80 -2.53
N SER A 660 -16.23 20.90 -3.55
CA SER A 660 -16.02 20.30 -4.87
C SER A 660 -15.83 18.77 -4.89
N SER A 661 -16.56 18.02 -4.07
CA SER A 661 -16.61 16.56 -4.16
C SER A 661 -17.33 16.10 -5.43
N GLU A 662 -16.81 15.05 -6.08
CA GLU A 662 -17.43 14.44 -7.26
C GLU A 662 -18.76 13.73 -6.94
N ARG A 663 -18.97 13.35 -5.68
CA ARG A 663 -20.23 12.79 -5.16
C ARG A 663 -20.81 13.66 -4.04
N ASN A 664 -21.18 13.06 -2.90
CA ASN A 664 -21.75 13.81 -1.79
C ASN A 664 -20.65 14.40 -0.90
N GLY A 665 -20.90 15.54 -0.26
CA GLY A 665 -19.98 16.04 0.76
C GLY A 665 -19.93 15.07 1.96
N ILE A 666 -21.08 14.83 2.59
CA ILE A 666 -21.22 13.89 3.69
C ILE A 666 -22.30 12.85 3.35
N TYR A 667 -21.95 11.56 3.44
CA TYR A 667 -22.90 10.46 3.30
C TYR A 667 -22.97 9.59 4.57
N LEU A 668 -24.12 9.66 5.25
CA LEU A 668 -24.45 8.82 6.41
C LEU A 668 -25.47 7.74 6.03
N SER A 669 -25.13 6.47 6.25
CA SER A 669 -26.04 5.35 5.96
C SER A 669 -26.07 4.35 7.11
N ASN A 670 -27.26 4.09 7.67
CA ASN A 670 -27.45 3.26 8.86
C ASN A 670 -26.61 3.74 10.07
N ALA A 671 -26.35 5.04 10.16
CA ALA A 671 -25.48 5.63 11.17
C ALA A 671 -26.25 6.35 12.29
N GLY A 672 -25.66 6.47 13.47
CA GLY A 672 -26.23 7.14 14.63
C GLY A 672 -27.20 6.28 15.44
N GLY A 673 -27.82 6.89 16.45
CA GLY A 673 -28.74 6.21 17.37
C GLY A 673 -28.04 5.51 18.55
N GLY A 674 -26.75 5.74 18.74
CA GLY A 674 -25.99 5.21 19.88
C GLY A 674 -26.15 6.02 21.17
N THR A 675 -25.16 5.90 22.06
CA THR A 675 -25.18 6.48 23.41
C THR A 675 -24.81 7.96 23.46
N VAL A 676 -24.29 8.52 22.38
CA VAL A 676 -23.90 9.93 22.27
C VAL A 676 -24.77 10.68 21.26
N ILE A 677 -24.83 12.01 21.40
CA ILE A 677 -25.40 12.87 20.37
C ILE A 677 -24.53 12.74 19.12
N ASN A 678 -25.18 12.41 18.01
CA ASN A 678 -24.53 12.31 16.71
C ASN A 678 -24.79 13.61 15.98
N GLU A 679 -23.75 14.39 15.69
CA GLU A 679 -23.89 15.72 15.09
C GLU A 679 -23.04 15.93 13.83
N ILE A 680 -23.58 16.75 12.93
CA ILE A 680 -22.85 17.48 11.89
C ILE A 680 -22.99 18.95 12.25
N SER A 681 -21.92 19.58 12.74
CA SER A 681 -21.96 20.95 13.25
C SER A 681 -20.86 21.86 12.72
N ASP A 682 -21.15 23.15 12.56
CA ASP A 682 -20.17 24.17 12.20
C ASP A 682 -19.37 23.88 10.89
N CYS A 683 -19.92 23.11 9.94
CA CYS A 683 -19.24 22.75 8.70
C CYS A 683 -19.62 23.68 7.53
N GLU A 684 -18.68 23.88 6.61
CA GLU A 684 -18.87 24.53 5.31
C GLU A 684 -18.87 23.46 4.22
N ILE A 685 -19.97 23.32 3.47
CA ILE A 685 -20.16 22.25 2.48
C ILE A 685 -20.62 22.86 1.15
N THR A 686 -19.70 22.95 0.18
CA THR A 686 -19.91 23.76 -1.02
C THR A 686 -19.59 23.03 -2.32
N GLN A 687 -20.24 23.46 -3.41
CA GLN A 687 -19.86 23.14 -4.79
C GLN A 687 -19.86 21.65 -5.20
N ASN A 688 -20.58 20.79 -4.49
CA ASN A 688 -20.76 19.37 -4.88
C ASN A 688 -21.80 19.26 -6.01
N ASN A 689 -21.43 19.71 -7.22
CA ASN A 689 -22.36 20.02 -8.32
C ASN A 689 -22.53 18.92 -9.37
N SER A 690 -21.98 17.74 -9.14
CA SER A 690 -22.23 16.58 -10.00
C SER A 690 -23.72 16.20 -9.95
N THR A 691 -24.28 15.77 -11.08
CA THR A 691 -25.75 15.64 -11.19
C THR A 691 -26.25 14.57 -10.22
N SER A 692 -27.24 14.90 -9.39
CA SER A 692 -27.90 14.07 -8.36
C SER A 692 -27.28 13.97 -6.95
N TYR A 693 -26.11 14.56 -6.69
CA TYR A 693 -25.44 14.45 -5.38
C TYR A 693 -25.76 15.59 -4.40
N SER A 694 -25.47 15.39 -3.12
CA SER A 694 -25.91 16.30 -2.05
C SER A 694 -24.73 16.84 -1.25
N GLY A 695 -24.88 18.03 -0.66
CA GLY A 695 -24.00 18.45 0.42
C GLY A 695 -24.05 17.43 1.57
N ILE A 696 -25.25 17.09 2.04
CA ILE A 696 -25.48 16.04 3.04
C ILE A 696 -26.53 15.03 2.54
N LEU A 697 -26.16 13.75 2.53
CA LEU A 697 -27.03 12.62 2.20
C LEU A 697 -27.24 11.73 3.42
N LEU A 698 -28.50 11.49 3.78
CA LEU A 698 -28.89 10.63 4.91
C LEU A 698 -29.73 9.45 4.43
N TYR A 699 -29.36 8.25 4.87
CA TYR A 699 -30.13 7.03 4.64
C TYR A 699 -30.26 6.20 5.92
N ASN A 700 -31.47 6.08 6.48
CA ASN A 700 -31.72 5.35 7.73
C ASN A 700 -30.79 5.77 8.89
N SER A 701 -30.47 7.07 8.97
CA SER A 701 -29.48 7.59 9.93
C SER A 701 -30.10 8.54 10.95
N THR A 702 -29.53 8.65 12.15
CA THR A 702 -29.94 9.64 13.16
C THR A 702 -28.84 10.68 13.31
N VAL A 703 -29.17 11.96 13.12
CA VAL A 703 -28.18 13.04 13.18
C VAL A 703 -28.81 14.39 13.53
N GLU A 704 -28.09 15.18 14.30
CA GLU A 704 -28.35 16.61 14.48
C GLU A 704 -27.49 17.42 13.51
N ILE A 705 -28.11 18.21 12.64
CA ILE A 705 -27.45 19.08 11.67
C ILE A 705 -27.58 20.51 12.17
N LEU A 706 -26.48 21.06 12.69
CA LEU A 706 -26.47 22.29 13.47
C LEU A 706 -25.51 23.32 12.87
N ASP A 707 -25.95 24.56 12.68
CA ASP A 707 -25.04 25.70 12.40
C ASP A 707 -24.08 25.50 11.20
N ASN A 708 -24.50 24.78 10.16
CA ASN A 708 -23.70 24.53 8.95
C ASN A 708 -23.97 25.55 7.83
N TYR A 709 -22.98 25.80 6.98
CA TYR A 709 -23.10 26.55 5.73
C TYR A 709 -23.09 25.59 4.54
N ILE A 710 -24.22 25.41 3.86
CA ILE A 710 -24.39 24.43 2.78
C ILE A 710 -24.81 25.19 1.51
N ASP A 711 -23.87 25.43 0.59
CA ASP A 711 -24.09 26.32 -0.54
C ASP A 711 -23.67 25.73 -1.89
N GLY A 712 -24.49 25.93 -2.93
CA GLY A 712 -24.06 25.68 -4.30
C GLY A 712 -23.74 24.23 -4.62
N ASN A 713 -24.39 23.25 -3.99
CA ASN A 713 -24.35 21.83 -4.33
C ASN A 713 -25.52 21.48 -5.28
N TYR A 714 -25.63 20.22 -5.75
CA TYR A 714 -26.81 19.83 -6.53
C TYR A 714 -28.08 19.73 -5.65
N TYR A 715 -28.00 19.05 -4.50
CA TYR A 715 -28.96 19.15 -3.40
C TYR A 715 -28.27 19.67 -2.13
N GLY A 716 -28.95 20.48 -1.32
CA GLY A 716 -28.43 20.88 -0.01
C GLY A 716 -28.39 19.68 0.94
N ILE A 717 -29.57 19.26 1.41
CA ILE A 717 -29.74 18.09 2.30
C ILE A 717 -30.77 17.12 1.71
N LYS A 718 -30.41 15.84 1.58
CA LYS A 718 -31.32 14.74 1.22
C LYS A 718 -31.58 13.80 2.40
N CYS A 719 -32.85 13.64 2.76
CA CYS A 719 -33.31 12.73 3.80
C CYS A 719 -34.08 11.53 3.18
N PHE A 720 -33.46 10.35 3.22
CA PHE A 720 -34.04 9.11 2.72
C PHE A 720 -34.32 8.08 3.80
N ASN A 721 -35.38 7.30 3.57
CA ASN A 721 -35.86 6.24 4.45
C ASN A 721 -36.00 6.73 5.91
N ASN A 722 -36.12 5.86 6.91
CA ASN A 722 -36.36 6.19 8.33
C ASN A 722 -35.32 7.11 9.05
N SER A 723 -34.58 7.95 8.33
CA SER A 723 -33.69 8.99 8.84
C SER A 723 -34.41 9.94 9.81
N ASN A 724 -33.74 10.25 10.92
CA ASN A 724 -34.26 11.04 12.02
C ASN A 724 -33.33 12.22 12.21
N THR A 725 -33.77 13.35 11.68
CA THR A 725 -32.92 14.50 11.49
C THR A 725 -33.47 15.69 12.26
N TYR A 726 -32.58 16.35 12.98
CA TYR A 726 -32.83 17.61 13.66
C TYR A 726 -32.04 18.71 12.93
N ILE A 727 -32.72 19.62 12.22
CA ILE A 727 -32.08 20.70 11.44
C ILE A 727 -32.35 22.03 12.14
N LYS A 728 -31.31 22.63 12.72
CA LYS A 728 -31.46 23.81 13.55
C LYS A 728 -30.23 24.72 13.54
N GLY A 729 -30.48 26.00 13.26
CA GLY A 729 -29.52 27.08 13.54
C GLY A 729 -29.74 27.80 14.88
N ASP A 730 -28.98 28.87 15.09
CA ASP A 730 -29.09 29.75 16.26
C ASP A 730 -30.35 30.63 16.18
N PRO A 731 -31.28 30.58 17.15
CA PRO A 731 -32.44 31.49 17.18
C PRO A 731 -32.06 32.99 17.28
N PHE A 732 -30.80 33.32 17.59
CA PHE A 732 -30.28 34.67 17.72
C PHE A 732 -29.33 35.09 16.58
N GLY A 733 -28.99 34.19 15.64
CA GLY A 733 -28.05 34.47 14.54
C GLY A 733 -28.22 33.52 13.34
N LEU A 734 -27.95 34.00 12.12
CA LEU A 734 -28.05 33.21 10.88
C LEU A 734 -26.81 32.32 10.68
N THR A 735 -26.59 31.40 11.61
CA THR A 735 -25.44 30.48 11.66
C THR A 735 -25.62 29.27 10.75
N GLN A 736 -26.83 28.72 10.65
CA GLN A 736 -27.16 27.67 9.68
C GLN A 736 -27.75 28.27 8.41
N GLN A 737 -27.13 28.01 7.26
CA GLN A 737 -27.60 28.45 5.94
C GLN A 737 -27.57 27.30 4.94
N ILE A 738 -28.63 27.18 4.15
CA ILE A 738 -28.78 26.19 3.09
C ILE A 738 -29.24 26.98 1.86
N SER A 739 -28.32 27.16 0.90
CA SER A 739 -28.52 28.13 -0.17
C SER A 739 -28.01 27.74 -1.55
N ASN A 740 -28.64 28.31 -2.57
CA ASN A 740 -28.23 28.29 -3.98
C ASN A 740 -27.91 26.88 -4.51
N ASN A 741 -28.57 25.85 -3.99
CA ASN A 741 -28.37 24.49 -4.44
C ASN A 741 -29.16 24.27 -5.75
N THR A 742 -28.57 23.56 -6.72
CA THR A 742 -29.09 23.47 -8.10
C THR A 742 -30.51 22.91 -8.21
N SER A 743 -30.91 22.03 -7.28
CA SER A 743 -32.24 21.42 -7.26
C SER A 743 -33.05 21.84 -6.02
N TYR A 744 -32.78 21.30 -4.84
CA TYR A 744 -33.54 21.61 -3.64
C TYR A 744 -32.59 21.87 -2.47
N GLU A 745 -32.93 22.85 -1.64
CA GLU A 745 -32.22 23.12 -0.40
C GLU A 745 -32.45 21.99 0.61
N LEU A 746 -33.70 21.53 0.71
CA LEU A 746 -34.05 20.35 1.50
C LEU A 746 -34.98 19.44 0.71
N PHE A 747 -34.53 18.20 0.49
CA PHE A 747 -35.34 17.12 -0.05
C PHE A 747 -35.61 16.07 1.02
N ALA A 748 -36.86 15.70 1.20
CA ALA A 748 -37.26 14.61 2.09
C ALA A 748 -38.20 13.63 1.39
N SER A 749 -37.89 12.35 1.52
CA SER A 749 -38.78 11.26 1.08
C SER A 749 -39.95 11.06 2.03
N TYR A 750 -41.01 10.44 1.52
CA TYR A 750 -42.27 10.21 2.22
C TYR A 750 -42.09 9.51 3.57
N GLY A 751 -42.64 10.08 4.65
CA GLY A 751 -42.53 9.60 6.04
C GLY A 751 -41.27 10.05 6.79
N ASN A 752 -40.39 10.79 6.11
CA ASN A 752 -39.01 11.04 6.56
C ASN A 752 -38.64 12.53 6.52
N PHE A 753 -39.65 13.40 6.68
CA PHE A 753 -39.39 14.82 6.88
C PHE A 753 -38.69 15.04 8.22
N PRO A 754 -37.67 15.91 8.32
CA PRO A 754 -37.02 16.22 9.59
C PRO A 754 -38.06 16.70 10.61
N TYR A 755 -38.01 16.15 11.83
CA TYR A 755 -39.01 16.47 12.85
C TYR A 755 -38.80 17.88 13.45
N TYR A 756 -37.65 18.51 13.19
CA TYR A 756 -37.41 19.89 13.56
C TYR A 756 -36.62 20.57 12.46
N VAL A 757 -37.19 21.64 11.90
CA VAL A 757 -36.55 22.52 10.92
C VAL A 757 -36.82 23.95 11.35
N LYS A 758 -35.97 24.54 12.20
CA LYS A 758 -36.18 25.91 12.72
C LYS A 758 -34.88 26.69 12.80
N TYR A 759 -34.98 28.01 12.67
CA TYR A 759 -33.85 28.94 12.78
C TYR A 759 -32.77 28.72 11.72
N ASN A 760 -33.15 28.23 10.54
CA ASN A 760 -32.29 28.10 9.37
C ASN A 760 -32.49 29.29 8.43
N GLY A 761 -31.44 29.69 7.71
CA GLY A 761 -31.54 30.56 6.54
C GLY A 761 -31.64 29.73 5.26
N PHE A 762 -32.79 29.79 4.59
CA PHE A 762 -32.98 29.21 3.25
C PHE A 762 -32.93 30.32 2.20
N TYR A 763 -32.10 30.16 1.17
CA TYR A 763 -31.96 31.13 0.09
C TYR A 763 -31.85 30.44 -1.26
N ASP A 764 -32.73 30.77 -2.21
CA ASP A 764 -32.67 30.18 -3.55
C ASP A 764 -33.09 31.22 -4.61
N ASP A 765 -32.17 32.13 -4.95
CA ASP A 765 -32.46 33.28 -5.83
C ASP A 765 -32.47 32.90 -7.33
N ASP A 766 -31.98 31.71 -7.69
CA ASP A 766 -31.65 31.33 -9.08
C ASP A 766 -32.45 30.12 -9.62
N ASN A 767 -33.23 29.41 -8.80
CA ASN A 767 -33.86 28.14 -9.17
C ASN A 767 -35.40 28.21 -9.25
N PRO A 768 -36.03 27.71 -10.33
CA PRO A 768 -37.50 27.63 -10.43
C PRO A 768 -38.14 26.50 -9.60
N GLN A 769 -37.35 25.69 -8.91
CA GLN A 769 -37.81 24.57 -8.08
C GLN A 769 -38.23 25.02 -6.68
N PRO A 770 -39.01 24.21 -5.94
CA PRO A 770 -39.29 24.48 -4.54
C PRO A 770 -38.03 24.40 -3.65
N ILE A 771 -37.82 25.36 -2.74
CA ILE A 771 -36.77 25.33 -1.71
C ILE A 771 -36.83 24.02 -0.90
N ILE A 772 -38.04 23.67 -0.42
CA ILE A 772 -38.26 22.43 0.33
C ILE A 772 -39.20 21.52 -0.45
N TYR A 773 -38.69 20.34 -0.80
CA TYR A 773 -39.43 19.32 -1.50
C TYR A 773 -39.68 18.10 -0.61
N TYR A 774 -40.95 17.76 -0.43
CA TYR A 774 -41.39 16.52 0.20
C TYR A 774 -42.18 15.68 -0.80
N THR A 775 -41.76 14.43 -1.01
CA THR A 775 -42.44 13.55 -1.97
C THR A 775 -43.88 13.27 -1.53
N THR A 776 -44.84 13.36 -2.45
CA THR A 776 -46.26 13.18 -2.15
C THR A 776 -46.63 11.74 -1.85
N GLY A 777 -47.17 11.47 -0.65
CA GLY A 777 -47.82 10.21 -0.30
C GLY A 777 -49.31 10.34 0.02
N LEU A 778 -49.97 9.23 0.35
CA LEU A 778 -51.43 9.11 0.46
C LEU A 778 -52.06 9.81 1.70
N PHE A 779 -51.27 10.38 2.61
CA PHE A 779 -51.75 10.83 3.92
C PHE A 779 -51.29 12.23 4.31
N VAL A 780 -52.23 13.04 4.83
CA VAL A 780 -52.06 14.45 5.13
C VAL A 780 -51.61 14.62 6.59
N HIS A 781 -50.39 15.11 6.77
CA HIS A 781 -49.86 15.61 8.05
C HIS A 781 -49.28 17.01 7.83
N THR A 782 -49.18 17.78 8.91
CA THR A 782 -48.72 19.16 8.87
C THR A 782 -47.22 19.21 9.17
N LEU A 783 -46.41 19.71 8.23
CA LEU A 783 -44.96 19.85 8.30
C LEU A 783 -44.59 21.21 8.91
N ASP A 784 -43.90 21.24 10.06
CA ASP A 784 -43.56 22.48 10.75
C ASP A 784 -42.19 23.02 10.32
N VAL A 785 -42.20 24.11 9.56
CA VAL A 785 -41.03 24.89 9.13
C VAL A 785 -41.11 26.34 9.60
N ARG A 786 -41.87 26.61 10.68
CA ARG A 786 -41.94 27.94 11.29
C ARG A 786 -40.58 28.36 11.83
N TYR A 787 -40.40 29.66 11.98
CA TYR A 787 -39.20 30.29 12.57
C TYR A 787 -37.92 30.16 11.74
N ASN A 788 -37.98 29.68 10.50
CA ASN A 788 -36.89 29.84 9.53
C ASN A 788 -36.90 31.24 8.90
N HIS A 789 -35.73 31.64 8.42
CA HIS A 789 -35.52 32.80 7.57
C HIS A 789 -35.56 32.31 6.13
N TRP A 790 -36.37 32.98 5.33
CA TRP A 790 -36.54 32.67 3.91
C TRP A 790 -35.95 33.82 3.09
N ASP A 791 -35.66 33.58 1.82
CA ASP A 791 -35.23 34.64 0.92
C ASP A 791 -36.28 35.77 0.79
N ALA A 792 -35.87 36.86 0.13
CA ALA A 792 -36.70 38.04 -0.04
C ALA A 792 -37.92 37.81 -0.97
N ASN A 793 -37.88 36.78 -1.83
CA ASN A 793 -38.88 36.46 -2.83
C ASN A 793 -39.80 35.30 -2.43
N PHE A 794 -39.63 34.78 -1.20
CA PHE A 794 -40.26 33.57 -0.74
C PHE A 794 -41.78 33.58 -0.92
N ASN A 795 -42.26 32.59 -1.64
CA ASN A 795 -43.64 32.30 -1.91
C ASN A 795 -43.93 30.84 -1.57
N TYR A 796 -44.53 30.61 -0.40
CA TYR A 796 -44.86 29.27 0.10
C TYR A 796 -45.67 28.39 -0.88
N LEU A 797 -46.38 28.96 -1.87
CA LEU A 797 -47.12 28.20 -2.88
C LEU A 797 -46.21 27.52 -3.93
N THR A 798 -45.04 28.11 -4.19
CA THR A 798 -44.06 27.61 -5.15
C THR A 798 -42.85 27.00 -4.46
N ASP A 799 -42.49 27.52 -3.29
CA ASP A 799 -41.19 27.25 -2.66
C ASP A 799 -41.27 26.12 -1.62
N LEU A 800 -42.49 25.75 -1.22
CA LEU A 800 -42.76 24.58 -0.39
C LEU A 800 -43.64 23.61 -1.16
N TYR A 801 -43.20 22.35 -1.31
CA TYR A 801 -43.96 21.33 -2.00
C TYR A 801 -44.24 20.10 -1.14
N PRO A 802 -45.51 19.67 -1.00
CA PRO A 802 -46.74 20.38 -1.39
C PRO A 802 -47.06 21.53 -0.41
N ALA A 803 -47.29 22.73 -0.94
CA ALA A 803 -47.51 23.95 -0.15
C ALA A 803 -48.57 23.82 0.96
N SER A 804 -49.64 23.06 0.69
CA SER A 804 -50.77 22.88 1.63
C SER A 804 -50.42 22.13 2.91
N TRP A 805 -49.25 21.52 2.99
CA TRP A 805 -48.85 20.69 4.13
C TRP A 805 -48.00 21.46 5.15
N TYR A 806 -47.46 22.62 4.80
CA TYR A 806 -46.48 23.30 5.65
C TYR A 806 -47.11 24.37 6.57
N LEU A 807 -46.71 24.34 7.84
CA LEU A 807 -46.76 25.51 8.74
C LEU A 807 -45.45 26.27 8.61
N TRP A 808 -45.52 27.50 8.11
CA TRP A 808 -44.34 28.32 7.84
C TRP A 808 -44.36 29.68 8.58
N GLN A 809 -45.52 30.08 9.13
CA GLN A 809 -45.69 31.32 9.91
C GLN A 809 -45.75 31.05 11.44
N PRO A 810 -45.08 31.86 12.28
CA PRO A 810 -44.30 33.05 11.91
C PRO A 810 -42.95 32.69 11.26
N THR A 811 -42.46 33.56 10.38
CA THR A 811 -41.07 33.54 9.87
C THR A 811 -40.12 34.15 10.91
N TRP A 812 -38.83 33.79 10.88
CA TRP A 812 -37.74 34.10 11.84
C TRP A 812 -38.12 35.12 12.93
N THR A 813 -38.61 34.61 14.07
CA THR A 813 -38.95 35.41 15.25
C THR A 813 -38.30 34.76 16.47
N PRO A 814 -37.31 35.39 17.12
CA PRO A 814 -36.70 34.85 18.34
C PRO A 814 -37.78 34.64 19.42
N PRO A 815 -37.90 33.45 20.02
CA PRO A 815 -39.04 33.15 20.89
C PRO A 815 -38.97 33.91 22.22
N ALA A 816 -40.12 34.41 22.69
CA ALA A 816 -40.31 34.89 24.07
C ALA A 816 -40.82 33.79 25.02
N ASN A 817 -41.25 32.62 24.53
CA ASN A 817 -41.54 31.40 25.29
C ASN A 817 -41.81 30.22 24.35
N LYS A 818 -41.55 29.01 24.85
CA LYS A 818 -41.56 27.70 24.17
C LYS A 818 -42.86 27.42 23.38
N SER A 819 -42.68 26.67 22.30
CA SER A 819 -43.73 26.12 21.44
C SER A 819 -44.87 25.45 22.23
N GLY A 820 -46.08 25.53 21.69
CA GLY A 820 -47.33 25.09 22.32
C GLY A 820 -47.72 23.63 22.05
N GLU A 821 -46.82 22.79 21.51
CA GLU A 821 -47.07 21.35 21.36
C GLU A 821 -46.88 20.61 22.69
N VAL A 822 -47.85 19.75 23.04
CA VAL A 822 -47.88 19.07 24.34
C VAL A 822 -46.73 18.06 24.47
N GLY A 823 -46.32 17.42 23.36
CA GLY A 823 -45.26 16.41 23.32
C GLY A 823 -43.82 16.93 23.33
N GLU A 824 -43.58 18.18 22.90
CA GLU A 824 -42.23 18.72 22.68
C GLU A 824 -41.37 18.75 23.95
N SER A 825 -41.93 19.25 25.06
CA SER A 825 -41.18 19.35 26.32
C SER A 825 -40.83 17.98 26.91
N LEU A 826 -41.67 16.97 26.68
CA LEU A 826 -41.42 15.60 27.13
C LEU A 826 -40.38 14.91 26.25
N TYR A 827 -40.44 15.15 24.94
CA TYR A 827 -39.45 14.64 24.01
C TYR A 827 -38.04 15.16 24.33
N PHE A 828 -37.86 16.47 24.52
CA PHE A 828 -36.56 17.02 24.89
C PHE A 828 -36.11 16.64 26.32
N SER A 829 -37.06 16.43 27.25
CA SER A 829 -36.76 15.82 28.55
C SER A 829 -36.18 14.41 28.37
N ALA A 830 -36.75 13.62 27.47
CA ALA A 830 -36.21 12.29 27.15
C ALA A 830 -34.81 12.38 26.53
N LYS A 831 -34.55 13.31 25.60
CA LYS A 831 -33.20 13.50 25.02
C LYS A 831 -32.14 13.79 26.09
N GLN A 832 -32.43 14.69 27.03
CA GLN A 832 -31.54 14.98 28.16
C GLN A 832 -31.29 13.76 29.05
N LYS A 833 -32.31 12.91 29.23
CA LYS A 833 -32.16 11.64 29.96
C LYS A 833 -31.27 10.65 29.21
N ILE A 834 -31.37 10.58 27.89
CA ILE A 834 -30.46 9.76 27.07
C ILE A 834 -29.01 10.23 27.25
N GLU A 835 -28.75 11.54 27.21
CA GLU A 835 -27.41 12.12 27.44
C GLU A 835 -26.85 11.82 28.84
N THR A 836 -27.73 11.63 29.82
CA THR A 836 -27.35 11.31 31.21
C THR A 836 -27.48 9.82 31.53
N GLU A 837 -27.61 8.98 30.49
CA GLU A 837 -27.71 7.51 30.55
C GLU A 837 -28.94 6.98 31.34
N ASP A 838 -29.97 7.81 31.57
CA ASP A 838 -31.26 7.41 32.14
C ASP A 838 -32.20 6.86 31.05
N TYR A 839 -31.84 5.72 30.46
CA TYR A 839 -32.58 5.13 29.34
C TYR A 839 -34.00 4.68 29.70
N SER A 840 -34.21 4.17 30.92
CA SER A 840 -35.55 3.76 31.39
C SER A 840 -36.48 4.96 31.60
N GLY A 841 -35.94 6.05 32.18
CA GLY A 841 -36.65 7.31 32.31
C GLY A 841 -36.91 7.97 30.95
N ALA A 842 -35.97 7.87 30.00
CA ALA A 842 -36.13 8.35 28.64
C ALA A 842 -37.22 7.57 27.89
N LYS A 843 -37.17 6.23 27.91
CA LYS A 843 -38.20 5.35 27.32
C LYS A 843 -39.60 5.68 27.85
N THR A 844 -39.72 5.90 29.16
CA THR A 844 -40.98 6.31 29.79
C THR A 844 -41.50 7.64 29.23
N ASP A 845 -40.64 8.65 29.14
CA ASP A 845 -41.01 9.97 28.60
C ASP A 845 -41.40 9.88 27.12
N LEU A 846 -40.65 9.13 26.30
CA LEU A 846 -40.94 8.93 24.87
C LEU A 846 -42.27 8.21 24.66
N MET A 847 -42.58 7.17 25.43
CA MET A 847 -43.89 6.51 25.37
C MET A 847 -45.02 7.46 25.79
N GLN A 848 -44.75 8.41 26.70
CA GLN A 848 -45.72 9.47 27.05
C GLN A 848 -45.90 10.48 25.91
N VAL A 849 -44.85 10.80 25.14
CA VAL A 849 -44.97 11.65 23.94
C VAL A 849 -45.98 11.03 22.97
N VAL A 850 -45.81 9.74 22.63
CA VAL A 850 -46.71 9.00 21.74
C VAL A 850 -48.15 8.99 22.26
N LYS A 851 -48.33 8.85 23.57
CA LYS A 851 -49.65 8.79 24.21
C LYS A 851 -50.37 10.14 24.25
N GLN A 852 -49.65 11.23 24.51
CA GLN A 852 -50.23 12.55 24.72
C GLN A 852 -50.57 13.24 23.40
N ASP A 853 -49.77 13.02 22.37
CA ASP A 853 -49.96 13.65 21.07
C ASP A 853 -49.59 12.71 19.90
N PRO A 854 -50.40 11.66 19.63
CA PRO A 854 -50.11 10.67 18.58
C PRO A 854 -50.10 11.24 17.14
N GLN A 855 -50.44 12.51 16.96
CA GLN A 855 -50.44 13.19 15.66
C GLN A 855 -49.23 14.12 15.47
N SER A 856 -48.41 14.31 16.50
CA SER A 856 -47.21 15.15 16.42
C SER A 856 -46.02 14.38 15.83
N HIS A 857 -45.16 15.11 15.11
CA HIS A 857 -43.88 14.61 14.63
C HIS A 857 -42.96 14.12 15.78
N PHE A 858 -43.16 14.62 17.00
CA PHE A 858 -42.45 14.10 18.18
C PHE A 858 -42.88 12.68 18.56
N ALA A 859 -44.13 12.28 18.31
CA ALA A 859 -44.57 10.90 18.55
C ALA A 859 -43.90 9.93 17.57
N GLU A 860 -43.75 10.35 16.32
CA GLU A 860 -43.03 9.59 15.30
C GLU A 860 -41.55 9.41 15.66
N ALA A 861 -40.87 10.51 16.02
CA ALA A 861 -39.47 10.48 16.45
C ALA A 861 -39.30 9.65 17.74
N ALA A 862 -40.27 9.72 18.66
CA ALA A 862 -40.27 8.93 19.88
C ALA A 862 -40.33 7.42 19.62
N LEU A 863 -41.11 6.93 18.64
CA LEU A 863 -41.09 5.50 18.31
C LEU A 863 -39.70 5.02 17.92
N ARG A 864 -38.92 5.84 17.19
CA ARG A 864 -37.56 5.51 16.82
C ARG A 864 -36.61 5.54 18.02
N ASP A 865 -36.62 6.65 18.76
CA ASP A 865 -35.73 6.81 19.92
C ASP A 865 -35.98 5.71 20.97
N ILE A 866 -37.23 5.23 21.13
CA ILE A 866 -37.54 4.06 21.98
C ILE A 866 -36.80 2.80 21.49
N PHE A 867 -36.79 2.54 20.17
CA PHE A 867 -36.09 1.38 19.61
C PHE A 867 -34.59 1.46 19.82
N GLU A 868 -33.99 2.62 19.52
CA GLU A 868 -32.54 2.82 19.61
C GLU A 868 -32.04 2.71 21.06
N ILE A 869 -32.79 3.24 22.04
CA ILE A 869 -32.37 3.16 23.45
C ILE A 869 -32.68 1.82 24.12
N GLU A 870 -33.49 0.95 23.49
CA GLU A 870 -33.90 -0.33 24.08
C GLU A 870 -32.69 -1.19 24.42
N GLU A 871 -31.69 -1.23 23.55
CA GLU A 871 -30.49 -2.05 23.76
C GLU A 871 -29.57 -1.56 24.89
N TYR A 872 -29.71 -0.28 25.29
CA TYR A 872 -28.97 0.31 26.41
C TYR A 872 -29.75 0.28 27.73
N GLY A 873 -31.08 0.13 27.64
CA GLY A 873 -31.98 0.05 28.79
C GLY A 873 -32.32 -1.39 29.19
N GLU A 874 -33.59 -1.76 29.00
CA GLU A 874 -34.13 -3.06 29.44
C GLU A 874 -33.74 -4.22 28.51
N ASN A 875 -33.33 -3.90 27.27
CA ASN A 875 -33.00 -4.85 26.21
C ASN A 875 -34.12 -5.89 25.95
N ASP A 876 -35.39 -5.48 26.09
CA ASP A 876 -36.57 -6.32 25.92
C ASP A 876 -37.27 -6.01 24.58
N PHE A 877 -36.60 -6.42 23.49
CA PHE A 877 -37.13 -6.28 22.13
C PHE A 877 -38.42 -7.09 21.90
N ALA A 878 -38.72 -8.11 22.72
CA ALA A 878 -39.95 -8.89 22.60
C ALA A 878 -41.16 -8.08 23.08
N THR A 879 -41.06 -7.48 24.27
CA THR A 879 -42.11 -6.59 24.79
C THR A 879 -42.23 -5.33 23.94
N LEU A 880 -41.10 -4.78 23.48
CA LEU A 880 -41.10 -3.61 22.61
C LEU A 880 -41.78 -3.89 21.26
N LYS A 881 -41.54 -5.07 20.67
CA LYS A 881 -42.25 -5.52 19.46
C LYS A 881 -43.77 -5.55 19.68
N SER A 882 -44.23 -6.05 20.83
CA SER A 882 -45.66 -6.03 21.18
C SER A 882 -46.18 -4.60 21.33
N TYR A 883 -45.42 -3.69 21.95
CA TYR A 883 -45.80 -2.28 22.03
C TYR A 883 -46.03 -1.67 20.63
N TYR A 884 -45.11 -1.89 19.69
CA TYR A 884 -45.29 -1.37 18.33
C TYR A 884 -46.49 -1.95 17.58
N ASN A 885 -46.78 -3.24 17.75
CA ASN A 885 -47.88 -3.90 17.04
C ASN A 885 -49.26 -3.66 17.67
N ASP A 886 -49.33 -3.56 19.00
CA ASP A 886 -50.58 -3.71 19.75
C ASP A 886 -51.03 -2.46 20.51
N ASP A 887 -50.15 -1.48 20.78
CA ASP A 887 -50.52 -0.30 21.57
C ASP A 887 -51.49 0.62 20.83
N SER A 888 -52.61 0.96 21.46
CA SER A 888 -53.68 1.74 20.82
C SER A 888 -53.27 3.15 20.36
N TYR A 889 -52.20 3.72 20.94
CA TYR A 889 -51.68 5.04 20.56
C TYR A 889 -50.69 4.94 19.39
N VAL A 890 -49.89 3.87 19.32
CA VAL A 890 -49.09 3.55 18.12
C VAL A 890 -50.03 3.25 16.94
N GLN A 891 -51.13 2.57 17.21
CA GLN A 891 -52.15 2.24 16.20
C GLN A 891 -53.11 3.41 15.89
N ALA A 892 -52.85 4.63 16.41
CA ALA A 892 -53.78 5.76 16.29
C ALA A 892 -53.76 6.46 14.92
N THR A 893 -52.64 6.39 14.20
CA THR A 893 -52.48 7.02 12.88
C THR A 893 -51.79 6.04 11.93
N GLU A 894 -52.13 6.09 10.65
CA GLU A 894 -51.50 5.23 9.62
C GLU A 894 -49.97 5.38 9.58
N LEU A 895 -49.47 6.58 9.87
CA LEU A 895 -48.05 6.89 9.89
C LEU A 895 -47.32 6.21 11.06
N LEU A 896 -47.91 6.26 12.26
CA LEU A 896 -47.40 5.53 13.43
C LEU A 896 -47.54 4.01 13.28
N ILE A 897 -48.60 3.52 12.61
CA ILE A 897 -48.75 2.10 12.27
C ILE A 897 -47.60 1.63 11.40
N ARG A 898 -47.25 2.39 10.36
CA ARG A 898 -46.12 2.06 9.47
C ARG A 898 -44.78 2.11 10.19
N ARG A 899 -44.49 3.20 10.91
CA ARG A 899 -43.26 3.33 11.71
C ARG A 899 -43.16 2.21 12.76
N GLY A 900 -44.25 1.96 13.48
CA GLY A 900 -44.35 0.85 14.43
C GLY A 900 -44.07 -0.50 13.78
N GLY A 901 -44.66 -0.77 12.61
CA GLY A 901 -44.39 -1.99 11.84
C GLY A 901 -42.92 -2.15 11.46
N PHE A 902 -42.25 -1.07 11.05
CA PHE A 902 -40.81 -1.08 10.76
C PHE A 902 -39.97 -1.35 12.02
N PHE A 903 -40.23 -0.66 13.13
CA PHE A 903 -39.48 -0.91 14.37
C PHE A 903 -39.79 -2.29 14.98
N ALA A 904 -41.01 -2.80 14.80
CA ALA A 904 -41.35 -4.19 15.14
C ALA A 904 -40.54 -5.19 14.30
N ASN A 905 -40.29 -4.87 13.03
CA ASN A 905 -39.42 -5.66 12.17
C ASN A 905 -37.94 -5.58 12.60
N LEU A 906 -37.45 -4.40 12.98
CA LEU A 906 -36.11 -4.28 13.55
C LEU A 906 -35.98 -4.99 14.91
N CYS A 907 -37.06 -5.10 15.70
CA CYS A 907 -37.09 -5.97 16.87
C CYS A 907 -36.95 -7.44 16.49
N ASP A 908 -37.56 -7.90 15.38
CA ASP A 908 -37.32 -9.25 14.86
C ASP A 908 -35.86 -9.46 14.46
N VAL A 909 -35.20 -8.46 13.87
CA VAL A 909 -33.76 -8.50 13.58
C VAL A 909 -32.95 -8.66 14.88
N LYS A 910 -33.22 -7.84 15.91
CA LYS A 910 -32.54 -7.91 17.22
C LYS A 910 -32.81 -9.22 17.98
N LEU A 911 -33.97 -9.83 17.77
CA LEU A 911 -34.35 -11.14 18.32
C LEU A 911 -33.87 -12.32 17.46
N GLU A 912 -33.14 -12.07 16.37
CA GLU A 912 -32.70 -13.07 15.39
C GLU A 912 -33.86 -13.88 14.76
N ASN A 913 -35.06 -13.30 14.72
CA ASN A 913 -36.22 -13.85 14.02
C ASN A 913 -36.13 -13.57 12.52
N TRP A 914 -35.03 -13.98 11.90
CA TRP A 914 -34.63 -13.61 10.53
C TRP A 914 -35.72 -13.87 9.48
N GLN A 915 -36.45 -14.99 9.59
CA GLN A 915 -37.52 -15.30 8.63
C GLN A 915 -38.67 -14.28 8.68
N ASN A 916 -39.05 -13.81 9.87
CA ASN A 916 -40.07 -12.77 10.00
C ASN A 916 -39.57 -11.46 9.37
N ALA A 917 -38.29 -11.13 9.61
CA ALA A 917 -37.66 -9.94 9.07
C ALA A 917 -37.60 -9.94 7.54
N ILE A 918 -37.19 -11.06 6.95
CA ILE A 918 -37.20 -11.28 5.50
C ILE A 918 -38.63 -11.18 4.95
N ASP A 919 -39.58 -11.89 5.56
CA ASP A 919 -40.97 -11.92 5.11
C ASP A 919 -41.61 -10.53 5.11
N TRP A 920 -41.25 -9.66 6.07
CA TRP A 920 -41.72 -8.28 6.15
C TRP A 920 -41.21 -7.43 4.98
N TYR A 921 -39.90 -7.42 4.72
CA TYR A 921 -39.33 -6.68 3.58
C TYR A 921 -39.83 -7.25 2.25
N GLU A 922 -39.84 -8.57 2.08
CA GLU A 922 -40.38 -9.20 0.88
C GLU A 922 -41.86 -8.87 0.67
N ASN A 923 -42.64 -8.70 1.73
CA ASN A 923 -44.03 -8.27 1.62
C ASN A 923 -44.15 -6.83 1.11
N ILE A 924 -43.30 -5.91 1.58
CA ILE A 924 -43.26 -4.52 1.08
C ILE A 924 -42.78 -4.47 -0.36
N ILE A 925 -41.72 -5.20 -0.71
CA ILE A 925 -41.25 -5.30 -2.10
C ILE A 925 -42.37 -5.88 -2.98
N GLN A 926 -43.08 -6.89 -2.47
CA GLN A 926 -44.17 -7.52 -3.19
C GLN A 926 -45.40 -6.63 -3.28
N TYR A 927 -45.70 -5.76 -2.33
CA TYR A 927 -46.89 -4.91 -2.29
C TYR A 927 -46.53 -3.48 -1.88
N PRO A 928 -45.72 -2.75 -2.67
CA PRO A 928 -45.14 -1.51 -2.20
C PRO A 928 -46.20 -0.40 -2.21
N PRO A 929 -46.35 0.36 -1.11
CA PRO A 929 -47.26 1.48 -1.08
C PRO A 929 -46.81 2.66 -1.95
N SER A 930 -45.51 2.81 -2.18
CA SER A 930 -44.92 3.76 -3.14
C SER A 930 -43.67 3.19 -3.81
N MET A 931 -43.13 3.90 -4.81
CA MET A 931 -41.87 3.50 -5.47
C MET A 931 -40.69 3.53 -4.48
N GLU A 932 -40.65 4.55 -3.63
CA GLU A 932 -39.67 4.74 -2.56
C GLU A 932 -39.72 3.60 -1.54
N ASP A 933 -40.92 3.21 -1.08
CA ASP A 933 -41.08 2.07 -0.16
C ASP A 933 -40.51 0.77 -0.76
N SER A 934 -40.68 0.55 -2.07
CA SER A 934 -40.12 -0.61 -2.76
C SER A 934 -38.59 -0.55 -2.80
N ILE A 935 -38.03 0.60 -3.19
CA ILE A 935 -36.58 0.84 -3.27
C ILE A 935 -35.93 0.64 -1.90
N PHE A 936 -36.49 1.27 -0.87
CA PHE A 936 -35.98 1.17 0.49
C PHE A 936 -36.05 -0.25 1.02
N ALA A 937 -37.15 -0.98 0.80
CA ALA A 937 -37.25 -2.37 1.21
C ALA A 937 -36.23 -3.29 0.51
N ILE A 938 -35.89 -3.03 -0.77
CA ILE A 938 -34.83 -3.78 -1.48
C ILE A 938 -33.46 -3.52 -0.84
N ILE A 939 -33.16 -2.25 -0.54
CA ILE A 939 -31.89 -1.86 0.09
C ILE A 939 -31.81 -2.48 1.49
N ASP A 940 -32.81 -2.27 2.34
CA ASP A 940 -32.83 -2.77 3.71
C ASP A 940 -32.79 -4.31 3.77
N LEU A 941 -33.46 -5.02 2.84
CA LEU A 941 -33.34 -6.48 2.72
C LEU A 941 -31.92 -6.91 2.34
N GLY A 942 -31.25 -6.16 1.47
CA GLY A 942 -29.85 -6.38 1.13
C GLY A 942 -28.93 -6.24 2.34
N HIS A 943 -29.14 -5.21 3.16
CA HIS A 943 -28.40 -4.99 4.42
C HIS A 943 -28.67 -6.09 5.44
N LEU A 944 -29.93 -6.52 5.58
CA LEU A 944 -30.31 -7.64 6.45
C LEU A 944 -29.51 -8.91 6.13
N TYR A 945 -29.31 -9.21 4.84
CA TYR A 945 -28.50 -10.36 4.44
C TYR A 945 -27.02 -10.26 4.81
N LEU A 946 -26.46 -9.04 4.86
CA LEU A 946 -25.09 -8.82 5.32
C LEU A 946 -25.00 -9.05 6.83
N LEU A 947 -25.97 -8.54 7.61
CA LEU A 947 -26.05 -8.80 9.06
C LEU A 947 -26.20 -10.31 9.37
N MET A 948 -26.98 -11.05 8.58
CA MET A 948 -27.10 -12.51 8.71
C MET A 948 -25.82 -13.26 8.37
N GLU A 949 -24.96 -12.69 7.53
CA GLU A 949 -23.67 -13.29 7.15
C GLU A 949 -22.71 -13.28 8.34
N GLU A 950 -22.67 -12.17 9.08
CA GLU A 950 -21.91 -12.04 10.33
C GLU A 950 -22.35 -13.06 11.39
N GLY A 951 -23.66 -13.33 11.47
CA GLY A 951 -24.22 -14.36 12.34
C GLY A 951 -24.02 -15.79 11.83
N GLY A 952 -23.46 -15.99 10.63
CA GLY A 952 -23.28 -17.31 10.00
C GLY A 952 -24.58 -17.99 9.57
N THR A 953 -25.71 -17.26 9.52
CA THR A 953 -27.05 -17.82 9.30
C THR A 953 -27.59 -17.58 7.89
N LYS A 954 -26.92 -16.77 7.06
CA LYS A 954 -27.33 -16.39 5.68
C LYS A 954 -27.80 -17.57 4.81
N SER A 955 -27.17 -18.74 4.91
CA SER A 955 -27.49 -19.93 4.09
C SER A 955 -28.67 -20.78 4.58
N THR A 956 -29.19 -20.49 5.78
CA THR A 956 -30.18 -21.34 6.47
C THR A 956 -31.64 -20.93 6.23
N TYR A 957 -31.88 -19.75 5.66
CA TYR A 957 -33.21 -19.18 5.46
C TYR A 957 -33.61 -19.17 3.97
N SER A 958 -34.91 -19.38 3.71
CA SER A 958 -35.46 -19.43 2.36
C SER A 958 -35.97 -18.06 1.93
N CYS A 959 -35.50 -17.57 0.79
CA CYS A 959 -35.92 -16.30 0.19
C CYS A 959 -36.89 -16.52 -0.98
N LYS A 960 -37.95 -15.71 -1.07
CA LYS A 960 -38.87 -15.68 -2.22
C LYS A 960 -38.34 -14.82 -3.37
N MET A 961 -37.36 -13.95 -3.10
CA MET A 961 -36.75 -13.01 -4.06
C MET A 961 -35.20 -13.01 -4.03
N PRO A 962 -34.54 -14.14 -4.38
CA PRO A 962 -33.08 -14.30 -4.25
C PRO A 962 -32.25 -13.30 -5.08
N GLU A 963 -32.84 -12.66 -6.08
CA GLU A 963 -32.22 -11.58 -6.87
C GLU A 963 -31.83 -10.33 -6.06
N HIS A 964 -32.37 -10.17 -4.85
CA HIS A 964 -32.04 -9.06 -3.95
C HIS A 964 -30.93 -9.38 -2.95
N GLN A 965 -30.44 -10.62 -2.90
CA GLN A 965 -29.34 -11.02 -2.02
C GLN A 965 -27.98 -10.54 -2.55
N PRO A 966 -27.22 -9.71 -1.80
CA PRO A 966 -25.92 -9.25 -2.24
C PRO A 966 -24.85 -10.34 -2.13
N LYS A 967 -23.92 -10.32 -3.09
CA LYS A 967 -22.75 -11.22 -3.12
C LYS A 967 -21.58 -10.73 -2.25
N SER A 968 -21.50 -9.43 -2.00
CA SER A 968 -20.48 -8.76 -1.18
C SER A 968 -20.99 -7.41 -0.68
N VAL A 969 -20.32 -6.81 0.30
CA VAL A 969 -20.59 -5.44 0.78
C VAL A 969 -20.45 -4.42 -0.35
N THR A 970 -19.41 -4.56 -1.20
CA THR A 970 -19.22 -3.69 -2.38
C THR A 970 -20.40 -3.78 -3.35
N ALA A 971 -20.89 -4.99 -3.64
CA ALA A 971 -22.03 -5.19 -4.53
C ALA A 971 -23.33 -4.63 -3.92
N TYR A 972 -23.50 -4.73 -2.60
CA TYR A 972 -24.59 -4.09 -1.88
C TYR A 972 -24.54 -2.56 -2.01
N ASN A 973 -23.39 -1.95 -1.72
CA ASN A 973 -23.22 -0.49 -1.81
C ASN A 973 -23.47 0.04 -3.22
N GLY A 974 -22.90 -0.60 -4.26
CA GLY A 974 -23.16 -0.18 -5.65
C GLY A 974 -24.64 -0.29 -6.06
N LYS A 975 -25.33 -1.35 -5.62
CA LYS A 975 -26.78 -1.50 -5.86
C LYS A 975 -27.61 -0.49 -5.08
N LYS A 976 -27.24 -0.20 -3.83
CA LYS A 976 -27.90 0.81 -2.99
C LYS A 976 -27.80 2.18 -3.63
N ASP A 977 -26.58 2.59 -3.99
CA ASP A 977 -26.29 3.91 -4.57
C ASP A 977 -27.09 4.07 -5.89
N TYR A 978 -27.12 3.02 -6.74
CA TYR A 978 -27.99 2.97 -7.92
C TYR A 978 -29.49 3.10 -7.61
N LEU A 979 -30.00 2.35 -6.63
CA LEU A 979 -31.43 2.35 -6.32
C LEU A 979 -31.89 3.70 -5.74
N LEU A 980 -31.06 4.34 -4.92
CA LEU A 980 -31.34 5.68 -4.40
C LEU A 980 -31.38 6.73 -5.50
N SER A 981 -30.57 6.57 -6.55
CA SER A 981 -30.53 7.47 -7.70
C SER A 981 -31.77 7.39 -8.60
N LEU A 982 -32.72 6.49 -8.31
CA LEU A 982 -33.98 6.32 -9.06
C LEU A 982 -35.17 7.08 -8.45
N ILE A 983 -35.07 7.60 -7.23
CA ILE A 983 -36.20 8.23 -6.51
C ILE A 983 -36.56 9.59 -7.18
N PRO A 984 -37.83 9.84 -7.56
CA PRO A 984 -38.23 11.05 -8.30
C PRO A 984 -37.95 12.38 -7.56
N GLY A 985 -37.57 13.40 -8.35
CA GLY A 985 -36.99 14.68 -7.90
C GLY A 985 -35.72 15.01 -8.69
N ASP A 986 -35.14 13.99 -9.32
CA ASP A 986 -33.97 14.02 -10.18
C ASP A 986 -34.34 14.21 -11.67
N GLN A 987 -33.67 15.15 -12.33
CA GLN A 987 -33.31 14.93 -13.73
C GLN A 987 -32.40 13.70 -13.73
N LEU A 988 -32.92 12.55 -14.20
CA LEU A 988 -32.18 11.35 -14.63
C LEU A 988 -30.75 11.24 -14.06
N SER A 989 -30.54 10.48 -12.98
CA SER A 989 -29.22 10.30 -12.36
C SER A 989 -28.15 9.77 -13.33
N ASP A 990 -26.87 10.04 -13.05
CA ASP A 990 -25.72 9.61 -13.87
C ASP A 990 -25.62 8.09 -14.08
N ALA A 991 -26.09 7.30 -13.11
CA ALA A 991 -26.16 5.84 -13.24
C ALA A 991 -27.27 5.39 -14.22
N LEU A 992 -28.43 6.05 -14.16
CA LEU A 992 -29.48 5.86 -15.17
C LEU A 992 -29.00 6.39 -16.53
N LEU A 993 -28.31 7.52 -16.61
CA LEU A 993 -27.67 8.04 -17.82
C LEU A 993 -26.61 7.06 -18.37
N SER A 994 -25.85 6.36 -17.52
CA SER A 994 -24.88 5.34 -17.93
C SER A 994 -25.57 4.10 -18.48
N ASP A 995 -26.55 3.55 -17.77
CA ASP A 995 -27.39 2.45 -18.26
C ASP A 995 -28.06 2.83 -19.59
N LEU A 996 -28.61 4.04 -19.69
CA LEU A 996 -29.23 4.60 -20.89
C LEU A 996 -28.21 4.86 -22.02
N LYS A 997 -26.97 5.21 -21.70
CA LYS A 997 -25.84 5.34 -22.66
C LYS A 997 -25.44 3.96 -23.21
N GLU A 998 -25.39 2.93 -22.36
CA GLU A 998 -25.03 1.56 -22.73
C GLU A 998 -26.15 0.78 -23.44
N MET A 999 -27.42 1.18 -23.25
CA MET A 999 -28.55 0.55 -23.94
C MET A 999 -28.26 0.45 -25.44
N LYS A 1000 -28.49 -0.74 -26.00
CA LYS A 1000 -28.48 -0.93 -27.43
C LYS A 1000 -29.78 -0.41 -28.00
N ALA A 1001 -29.75 0.10 -29.23
CA ALA A 1001 -30.98 0.55 -29.84
C ALA A 1001 -31.96 -0.62 -30.03
N GLY A 1002 -33.20 -0.37 -29.64
CA GLY A 1002 -34.27 -1.36 -29.63
C GLY A 1002 -34.39 -2.13 -28.31
N GLU A 1003 -33.52 -1.88 -27.33
CA GLU A 1003 -33.56 -2.50 -26.00
C GLU A 1003 -34.56 -1.81 -25.06
N LEU A 1004 -35.13 -2.58 -24.13
CA LEU A 1004 -35.94 -2.08 -23.01
C LEU A 1004 -35.14 -2.13 -21.71
N LEU A 1005 -35.23 -1.09 -20.89
CA LEU A 1005 -34.88 -1.19 -19.49
C LEU A 1005 -36.00 -1.91 -18.74
N GLN A 1006 -35.65 -2.62 -17.67
CA GLN A 1006 -36.64 -3.19 -16.76
C GLN A 1006 -37.50 -2.04 -16.20
N ASN A 1007 -38.82 -2.19 -16.22
CA ASN A 1007 -39.73 -1.15 -15.76
C ASN A 1007 -39.55 -0.89 -14.26
N ILE A 1008 -39.69 0.37 -13.85
CA ILE A 1008 -39.47 0.78 -12.45
C ILE A 1008 -40.64 1.67 -11.99
N PRO A 1009 -41.30 1.34 -10.86
CA PRO A 1009 -41.10 0.14 -10.06
C PRO A 1009 -41.58 -1.14 -10.77
N ASN A 1010 -41.08 -2.31 -10.37
CA ASN A 1010 -41.59 -3.62 -10.74
C ASN A 1010 -41.44 -4.59 -9.54
N PRO A 1011 -42.53 -5.05 -8.90
CA PRO A 1011 -43.94 -4.84 -9.26
C PRO A 1011 -44.40 -3.37 -9.12
N PHE A 1012 -45.51 -3.01 -9.75
CA PHE A 1012 -46.10 -1.67 -9.68
C PHE A 1012 -47.61 -1.72 -9.46
N ASN A 1013 -48.17 -0.69 -8.83
CA ASN A 1013 -49.58 -0.60 -8.47
C ASN A 1013 -50.36 0.35 -9.42
N SER A 1014 -49.99 1.63 -9.44
CA SER A 1014 -50.72 2.67 -10.20
C SER A 1014 -50.09 2.99 -11.55
N SER A 1015 -48.76 3.13 -11.60
CA SER A 1015 -48.01 3.33 -12.84
C SER A 1015 -46.56 2.84 -12.68
N THR A 1016 -45.88 2.66 -13.82
CA THR A 1016 -44.45 2.32 -13.88
C THR A 1016 -43.81 3.05 -15.06
N GLN A 1017 -42.50 3.30 -15.01
CA GLN A 1017 -41.77 3.88 -16.13
C GLN A 1017 -41.13 2.78 -16.98
N ILE A 1018 -41.29 2.88 -18.30
CA ILE A 1018 -40.62 2.00 -19.28
C ILE A 1018 -39.67 2.85 -20.12
N TRP A 1019 -38.37 2.53 -20.07
CA TRP A 1019 -37.33 3.19 -20.85
C TRP A 1019 -36.91 2.35 -22.06
N TYR A 1020 -36.62 3.00 -23.19
CA TYR A 1020 -36.16 2.36 -24.42
C TYR A 1020 -35.27 3.29 -25.26
N LYS A 1021 -34.40 2.73 -26.10
CA LYS A 1021 -33.50 3.52 -26.98
C LYS A 1021 -33.78 3.27 -28.46
N LEU A 1022 -33.69 4.31 -29.29
CA LEU A 1022 -33.87 4.23 -30.74
C LEU A 1022 -32.58 4.64 -31.47
N ASN A 1023 -32.25 3.95 -32.56
CA ASN A 1023 -31.10 4.30 -33.42
C ASN A 1023 -31.42 5.42 -34.42
N THR A 1024 -32.69 5.51 -34.81
CA THR A 1024 -33.21 6.50 -35.75
C THR A 1024 -34.62 6.85 -35.32
N ASP A 1025 -35.15 7.95 -35.84
CA ASP A 1025 -36.57 8.24 -35.73
C ASP A 1025 -37.38 7.03 -36.22
N ALA A 1026 -38.31 6.57 -35.39
CA ALA A 1026 -39.06 5.35 -35.66
C ALA A 1026 -40.45 5.40 -35.03
N VAL A 1027 -41.38 4.68 -35.67
CA VAL A 1027 -42.71 4.47 -35.10
C VAL A 1027 -42.61 3.40 -34.02
N VAL A 1028 -42.96 3.77 -32.78
CA VAL A 1028 -42.87 2.89 -31.62
C VAL A 1028 -44.27 2.48 -31.13
N SER A 1029 -44.41 1.23 -30.73
CA SER A 1029 -45.55 0.76 -29.95
C SER A 1029 -45.10 -0.24 -28.89
N ILE A 1030 -45.80 -0.27 -27.74
CA ILE A 1030 -45.59 -1.27 -26.71
C ILE A 1030 -46.80 -2.20 -26.69
N GLU A 1031 -46.58 -3.50 -26.83
CA GLU A 1031 -47.60 -4.52 -26.73
C GLU A 1031 -47.46 -5.26 -25.40
N VAL A 1032 -48.57 -5.39 -24.67
CA VAL A 1032 -48.63 -6.08 -23.39
C VAL A 1032 -49.30 -7.43 -23.56
N PHE A 1033 -48.69 -8.48 -23.01
CA PHE A 1033 -49.13 -9.87 -23.06
C PHE A 1033 -49.33 -10.40 -21.64
N ASN A 1034 -50.30 -11.29 -21.47
CA ASN A 1034 -50.40 -12.05 -20.22
C ASN A 1034 -49.44 -13.25 -20.21
N THR A 1035 -49.40 -14.00 -19.12
CA THR A 1035 -48.56 -15.20 -18.94
C THR A 1035 -48.83 -16.33 -19.94
N THR A 1036 -49.97 -16.32 -20.64
CA THR A 1036 -50.29 -17.31 -21.71
C THR A 1036 -49.81 -16.86 -23.09
N GLY A 1037 -49.14 -15.70 -23.20
CA GLY A 1037 -48.75 -15.10 -24.48
C GLY A 1037 -49.90 -14.44 -25.23
N LYS A 1038 -51.08 -14.28 -24.62
CA LYS A 1038 -52.20 -13.56 -25.22
C LYS A 1038 -51.95 -12.06 -25.12
N LYS A 1039 -51.95 -11.37 -26.26
CA LYS A 1039 -51.89 -9.90 -26.30
C LYS A 1039 -53.13 -9.30 -25.65
N ILE A 1040 -52.90 -8.41 -24.68
CA ILE A 1040 -53.92 -7.75 -23.88
C ILE A 1040 -54.14 -6.33 -24.36
N GLN A 1041 -53.07 -5.58 -24.59
CA GLN A 1041 -53.17 -4.17 -24.96
C GLN A 1041 -52.01 -3.75 -25.87
N THR A 1042 -52.24 -2.72 -26.68
CA THR A 1042 -51.22 -2.08 -27.52
C THR A 1042 -51.24 -0.58 -27.26
N PHE A 1043 -50.09 -0.03 -26.92
CA PHE A 1043 -49.87 1.39 -26.69
C PHE A 1043 -49.09 1.93 -27.89
N ASN A 1044 -49.77 2.66 -28.77
CA ASN A 1044 -49.14 3.28 -29.93
C ASN A 1044 -48.51 4.61 -29.53
N MET A 1045 -47.19 4.70 -29.59
CA MET A 1045 -46.43 5.88 -29.19
C MET A 1045 -46.20 6.86 -30.34
N GLY A 1046 -46.53 6.47 -31.57
CA GLY A 1046 -46.31 7.27 -32.76
C GLY A 1046 -44.82 7.32 -33.14
N ASN A 1047 -44.44 8.32 -33.93
CA ASN A 1047 -43.04 8.55 -34.28
C ASN A 1047 -42.29 9.11 -33.06
N LYS A 1048 -41.14 8.51 -32.74
CA LYS A 1048 -40.25 8.90 -31.65
C LYS A 1048 -38.86 9.15 -32.22
N GLU A 1049 -38.20 10.18 -31.70
CA GLU A 1049 -36.88 10.59 -32.18
C GLU A 1049 -35.80 9.58 -31.77
N ALA A 1050 -34.72 9.54 -32.55
CA ALA A 1050 -33.52 8.79 -32.20
C ALA A 1050 -33.01 9.17 -30.80
N GLY A 1051 -32.50 8.19 -30.05
CA GLY A 1051 -32.03 8.39 -28.66
C GLY A 1051 -32.91 7.69 -27.62
N VAL A 1052 -32.67 8.04 -26.37
CA VAL A 1052 -33.35 7.45 -25.21
C VAL A 1052 -34.71 8.10 -25.03
N ASN A 1053 -35.73 7.28 -24.84
CA ASN A 1053 -37.11 7.68 -24.68
C ASN A 1053 -37.71 6.93 -23.47
N SER A 1054 -38.73 7.51 -22.83
CA SER A 1054 -39.52 6.83 -21.80
C SER A 1054 -41.02 6.99 -22.00
N VAL A 1055 -41.77 6.11 -21.37
CA VAL A 1055 -43.22 6.21 -21.26
C VAL A 1055 -43.69 5.78 -19.88
N GLU A 1056 -44.54 6.64 -19.29
CA GLU A 1056 -45.31 6.27 -18.11
C GLU A 1056 -46.39 5.26 -18.52
N PHE A 1057 -46.27 4.04 -18.02
CA PHE A 1057 -47.21 2.97 -18.25
C PHE A 1057 -48.29 2.96 -17.16
N LYS A 1058 -49.55 3.22 -17.56
CA LYS A 1058 -50.73 3.14 -16.70
C LYS A 1058 -51.57 1.89 -17.01
N PRO A 1059 -51.88 1.05 -16.02
CA PRO A 1059 -52.55 -0.23 -16.18
C PRO A 1059 -54.07 -0.13 -16.05
N ASP A 1060 -54.69 1.00 -16.46
CA ASP A 1060 -56.08 1.34 -16.14
C ASP A 1060 -57.08 0.18 -16.39
N ASN A 1061 -56.84 -0.63 -17.42
CA ASN A 1061 -57.70 -1.74 -17.84
C ASN A 1061 -57.13 -3.16 -17.58
N LEU A 1062 -56.01 -3.28 -16.87
CA LEU A 1062 -55.38 -4.56 -16.55
C LEU A 1062 -55.79 -5.04 -15.15
N THR A 1063 -55.85 -6.35 -14.95
CA THR A 1063 -56.06 -6.97 -13.64
C THR A 1063 -54.71 -7.19 -12.96
N PRO A 1064 -54.61 -7.28 -11.63
CA PRO A 1064 -53.38 -7.71 -10.98
C PRO A 1064 -52.83 -9.00 -11.59
N GLY A 1065 -51.52 -9.07 -11.82
CA GLY A 1065 -50.87 -10.24 -12.39
C GLY A 1065 -49.55 -9.95 -13.10
N ILE A 1066 -48.91 -11.01 -13.57
CA ILE A 1066 -47.69 -10.93 -14.36
C ILE A 1066 -48.05 -10.68 -15.83
N TYR A 1067 -47.36 -9.71 -16.41
CA TYR A 1067 -47.45 -9.34 -17.81
C TYR A 1067 -46.05 -9.32 -18.43
N PHE A 1068 -46.02 -9.46 -19.75
CA PHE A 1068 -44.83 -9.21 -20.55
C PHE A 1068 -45.11 -8.02 -21.43
N TYR A 1069 -44.19 -7.06 -21.49
CA TYR A 1069 -44.30 -5.93 -22.41
C TYR A 1069 -43.21 -6.03 -23.45
N THR A 1070 -43.60 -5.81 -24.70
CA THR A 1070 -42.75 -5.94 -25.87
C THR A 1070 -42.77 -4.62 -26.61
N ILE A 1071 -41.59 -4.08 -26.89
CA ILE A 1071 -41.47 -2.90 -27.75
C ILE A 1071 -41.41 -3.34 -29.22
N LYS A 1072 -42.15 -2.64 -30.07
CA LYS A 1072 -42.06 -2.73 -31.51
C LYS A 1072 -41.55 -1.42 -32.10
N VAL A 1073 -40.47 -1.52 -32.86
CA VAL A 1073 -39.87 -0.41 -33.60
C VAL A 1073 -40.14 -0.64 -35.09
N ASN A 1074 -40.82 0.31 -35.75
CA ASN A 1074 -41.28 0.18 -37.13
C ASN A 1074 -42.08 -1.12 -37.40
N GLY A 1075 -42.85 -1.56 -36.40
CA GLY A 1075 -43.68 -2.76 -36.48
C GLY A 1075 -42.96 -4.09 -36.19
N VAL A 1076 -41.64 -4.08 -36.00
CA VAL A 1076 -40.83 -5.27 -35.69
C VAL A 1076 -40.59 -5.34 -34.17
N VAL A 1077 -40.79 -6.51 -33.58
CA VAL A 1077 -40.48 -6.76 -32.16
C VAL A 1077 -39.00 -6.59 -31.94
N SER A 1078 -38.63 -5.75 -30.97
CA SER A 1078 -37.23 -5.43 -30.70
C SER A 1078 -36.74 -6.02 -29.37
N ASP A 1079 -37.48 -5.86 -28.29
CA ASP A 1079 -37.15 -6.45 -26.99
C ASP A 1079 -38.42 -6.74 -26.16
N THR A 1080 -38.32 -7.61 -25.16
CA THR A 1080 -39.42 -7.99 -24.26
C THR A 1080 -38.94 -8.15 -22.83
N LYS A 1081 -39.69 -7.58 -21.88
CA LYS A 1081 -39.42 -7.68 -20.44
C LYS A 1081 -40.68 -8.08 -19.67
N LYS A 1082 -40.50 -8.55 -18.45
CA LYS A 1082 -41.58 -8.93 -17.53
C LYS A 1082 -41.95 -7.72 -16.68
N MET A 1083 -43.24 -7.41 -16.54
CA MET A 1083 -43.73 -6.46 -15.54
C MET A 1083 -44.81 -7.14 -14.69
N THR A 1084 -44.91 -6.72 -13.43
CA THR A 1084 -45.85 -7.29 -12.47
C THR A 1084 -46.77 -6.17 -12.01
N LEU A 1085 -48.03 -6.25 -12.40
CA LEU A 1085 -49.05 -5.27 -12.04
C LEU A 1085 -49.80 -5.72 -10.79
N MET A 1086 -50.11 -4.76 -9.93
CA MET A 1086 -50.95 -4.92 -8.76
C MET A 1086 -52.02 -3.83 -8.76
N LYS A 1087 -53.19 -4.10 -8.16
CA LYS A 1087 -54.28 -3.13 -7.99
C LYS A 1087 -54.85 -3.31 -6.60
#